data_AF-A0A379IFE0-F1
#
_entry.id   AF-A0A379IFE0-F1
#
_cell.length_a   1.000
_cell.length_b   1.000
_cell.length_c   1.000
_cell.angle_alpha   90.00
_cell.angle_beta   90.00
_cell.angle_gamma   90.00
#
_symmetry.space_group_name_H-M   'P 1'
#
loop_
_entity.id
_entity.type
_entity.pdbx_description
1 polymer ?
#
loop_
_entity_poly.entity_id
_entity_poly.type
_entity_poly.pdbx_seq_one_letter_code
_entity_poly.pdbx_strand_id
1 'polypeptide(L)'
;MQFLSNTYGCDGWGGEMAQRIRAFDWSVTDLGPIDSWSTSLTCAVQMLLASPVPMVMLWGRAGYMIYNDSYSVFAGGRHPFLLGVPVEQGWPEVADFNRHVMDTCLAGGTLSYRNKALMLLRNGCPEDLWLDLYYSPVAGDDRQPAGVLAIVVETTEHVLSERLRQEAEGAYRVADERLQLALNAGALMGSFVWDVLPDRLSGDERFARTLGLSLADVEQGLPIAVATQVIHPDDLARVNRLIARTLEAGGPYSVEFRVRRPDASYLWVLASGRCELDAHGQPLRFPGVIIDIHVRKIAEESLLKLTHNLEQRVAAEVQARSAAEEQLRQSQKLEAIGGLTGGVAHDFNNLLQVIAGNLHLLARHERDNLQVQRRVGAALAAVERGAKLSSQLLAFARRQPLSPAVFNPRRIYEGLGELLQRALGETIQIDVQLPKDPWCIHVDRNQLENAVLNLAINARDAMKGEGVIRITGENISLSPEEGCRNGIGPGEYVRLSVSDTGAGMPPAVLRRVFEPFFTTKPDGHGTGLGLSMVFGFVKQSGGHVQISSEPGQGTVVQMYFPHSLEPESQEAPALVELQEGGRETILVVEDNEGVRGAAVELLEQSGYTVLTAEDGDDAMLMLRTGLRPDLIFTDVVMPGRIKSTDLAEWAKAQQPPVAVLFTSGHTRDILSSDHLLGSDIHLLSKPYSPEDLTQQVRSVLTGATSSR
;
A
#
# COMPACT_ATOMS: atom_id res chain seq x y z
N MET A 1 -17.19 -57.65 20.26
CA MET A 1 -16.36 -58.16 21.38
C MET A 1 -14.89 -58.45 21.03
N GLN A 2 -14.46 -58.55 19.76
CA GLN A 2 -13.10 -59.08 19.42
C GLN A 2 -11.97 -58.05 19.31
N PHE A 3 -12.23 -56.74 19.20
CA PHE A 3 -11.17 -55.80 18.76
C PHE A 3 -10.13 -55.41 19.83
N LEU A 4 -10.35 -55.77 21.10
CA LEU A 4 -9.39 -55.57 22.20
C LEU A 4 -9.06 -56.88 22.96
N SER A 5 -9.59 -58.02 22.54
CA SER A 5 -9.37 -59.29 23.27
C SER A 5 -7.96 -59.87 23.12
N ASN A 6 -7.17 -59.40 22.15
CA ASN A 6 -5.79 -59.83 21.93
C ASN A 6 -4.88 -58.60 21.82
N THR A 7 -3.79 -58.58 22.59
CA THR A 7 -2.89 -57.42 22.68
C THR A 7 -1.84 -57.40 21.57
N TYR A 8 -1.56 -58.54 20.91
CA TYR A 8 -0.54 -58.68 19.86
C TYR A 8 0.84 -58.07 20.20
N GLY A 9 1.18 -57.93 21.49
CA GLY A 9 2.42 -57.29 21.94
C GLY A 9 2.41 -55.76 21.99
N CYS A 10 1.27 -55.09 21.75
CA CYS A 10 1.09 -53.66 22.00
C CYS A 10 0.61 -53.43 23.44
N ASP A 11 1.45 -52.80 24.25
CA ASP A 11 1.17 -52.58 25.68
C ASP A 11 -0.12 -51.79 25.93
N GLY A 12 -0.38 -50.76 25.12
CA GLY A 12 -1.56 -49.90 25.26
C GLY A 12 -2.90 -50.62 24.98
N TRP A 13 -2.90 -51.71 24.20
CA TRP A 13 -4.10 -52.54 24.00
C TRP A 13 -4.40 -53.47 25.17
N GLY A 14 -3.44 -53.67 26.08
CA GLY A 14 -3.59 -54.38 27.35
C GLY A 14 -3.72 -53.47 28.58
N GLY A 15 -3.55 -52.16 28.39
CA GLY A 15 -3.50 -51.14 29.44
C GLY A 15 -4.82 -50.91 30.18
N GLU A 16 -4.78 -50.01 31.16
CA GLU A 16 -5.92 -49.75 32.06
C GLU A 16 -7.14 -49.24 31.29
N MET A 17 -6.94 -48.25 30.42
CA MET A 17 -8.02 -47.67 29.62
C MET A 17 -8.61 -48.68 28.63
N ALA A 18 -7.81 -49.60 28.09
CA ALA A 18 -8.33 -50.67 27.23
C ALA A 18 -9.29 -51.61 27.98
N GLN A 19 -9.05 -51.86 29.28
CA GLN A 19 -9.94 -52.64 30.13
C GLN A 19 -11.20 -51.85 30.51
N ARG A 20 -11.04 -50.57 30.88
CA ARG A 20 -12.16 -49.69 31.25
C ARG A 20 -13.10 -49.45 30.08
N ILE A 21 -12.59 -49.21 28.88
CA ILE A 21 -13.41 -49.05 27.66
C ILE A 21 -14.22 -50.31 27.38
N ARG A 22 -13.66 -51.51 27.61
CA ARG A 22 -14.39 -52.77 27.46
C ARG A 22 -15.47 -52.98 28.50
N ALA A 23 -15.22 -52.55 29.74
CA ALA A 23 -16.13 -52.76 30.87
C ALA A 23 -17.22 -51.67 30.97
N PHE A 24 -17.03 -50.52 30.34
CA PHE A 24 -17.98 -49.40 30.37
C PHE A 24 -19.25 -49.74 29.59
N ASP A 25 -20.41 -49.43 30.17
CA ASP A 25 -21.70 -49.60 29.50
C ASP A 25 -21.94 -48.43 28.53
N TRP A 26 -21.55 -48.61 27.26
CA TRP A 26 -21.71 -47.60 26.22
C TRP A 26 -23.15 -47.41 25.74
N SER A 27 -24.08 -48.30 26.12
CA SER A 27 -25.48 -48.18 25.72
C SER A 27 -26.17 -46.93 26.29
N VAL A 28 -25.58 -46.35 27.35
CA VAL A 28 -26.06 -45.11 27.98
C VAL A 28 -25.62 -43.84 27.23
N THR A 29 -24.77 -43.98 26.22
CA THR A 29 -24.25 -42.87 25.39
C THR A 29 -24.83 -42.94 23.98
N ASP A 30 -24.75 -41.84 23.23
CA ASP A 30 -25.21 -41.82 21.82
C ASP A 30 -24.34 -42.69 20.88
N LEU A 31 -23.21 -43.23 21.37
CA LEU A 31 -22.38 -44.18 20.62
C LEU A 31 -23.02 -45.57 20.53
N GLY A 32 -23.96 -45.88 21.41
CA GLY A 32 -24.57 -47.20 21.53
C GLY A 32 -23.62 -48.27 22.08
N PRO A 33 -24.11 -49.52 22.23
CA PRO A 33 -23.30 -50.64 22.72
C PRO A 33 -22.01 -50.82 21.92
N ILE A 34 -20.92 -51.19 22.61
CA ILE A 34 -19.58 -51.34 22.01
C ILE A 34 -19.53 -52.34 20.84
N ASP A 35 -20.44 -53.31 20.81
CA ASP A 35 -20.56 -54.30 19.72
C ASP A 35 -21.21 -53.73 18.44
N SER A 36 -21.83 -52.56 18.53
CA SER A 36 -22.46 -51.84 17.41
C SER A 36 -21.63 -50.66 16.88
N TRP A 37 -20.43 -50.45 17.44
CA TRP A 37 -19.55 -49.37 17.01
C TRP A 37 -19.13 -49.52 15.55
N SER A 38 -19.00 -48.37 14.88
CA SER A 38 -18.54 -48.31 13.50
C SER A 38 -17.09 -48.80 13.35
N THR A 39 -16.72 -49.17 12.12
CA THR A 39 -15.36 -49.64 11.85
C THR A 39 -14.35 -48.51 12.08
N SER A 40 -14.70 -47.29 11.66
CA SER A 40 -13.85 -46.11 11.83
C SER A 40 -13.62 -45.74 13.30
N LEU A 41 -14.67 -45.80 14.14
CA LEU A 41 -14.53 -45.57 15.58
C LEU A 41 -13.64 -46.63 16.22
N THR A 42 -13.86 -47.90 15.86
CA THR A 42 -13.06 -49.03 16.37
C THR A 42 -11.57 -48.86 16.04
N CYS A 43 -11.24 -48.56 14.79
CA CYS A 43 -9.87 -48.31 14.35
C CYS A 43 -9.24 -47.10 15.05
N ALA A 44 -9.99 -46.01 15.21
CA ALA A 44 -9.52 -44.80 15.86
C ALA A 44 -9.22 -45.04 17.36
N VAL A 45 -10.06 -45.81 18.05
CA VAL A 45 -9.82 -46.20 19.46
C VAL A 45 -8.61 -47.12 19.60
N GLN A 46 -8.41 -48.07 18.68
CA GLN A 46 -7.20 -48.89 18.68
C GLN A 46 -5.93 -48.05 18.49
N MET A 47 -5.94 -47.10 17.55
CA MET A 47 -4.82 -46.19 17.33
C MET A 47 -4.54 -45.33 18.58
N LEU A 48 -5.60 -44.77 19.17
CA LEU A 48 -5.50 -43.98 20.39
C LEU A 48 -4.90 -44.78 21.55
N LEU A 49 -5.35 -46.01 21.76
CA LEU A 49 -4.85 -46.86 22.84
C LEU A 49 -3.39 -47.28 22.63
N ALA A 50 -2.94 -47.45 21.38
CA ALA A 50 -1.55 -47.80 21.08
C ALA A 50 -0.55 -46.65 21.31
N SER A 51 -1.02 -45.40 21.36
CA SER A 51 -0.15 -44.23 21.44
C SER A 51 0.42 -44.02 22.86
N PRO A 52 1.72 -43.74 23.00
CA PRO A 52 2.32 -43.35 24.28
C PRO A 52 2.09 -41.86 24.63
N VAL A 53 1.56 -41.06 23.70
CA VAL A 53 1.29 -39.63 23.90
C VAL A 53 -0.10 -39.44 24.49
N PRO A 54 -0.34 -38.50 25.43
CA PRO A 54 -1.67 -38.26 25.97
C PRO A 54 -2.67 -37.87 24.86
N MET A 55 -3.65 -38.74 24.63
CA MET A 55 -4.65 -38.61 23.57
C MET A 55 -6.05 -38.84 24.09
N VAL A 56 -6.99 -38.01 23.64
CA VAL A 56 -8.43 -38.20 23.84
C VAL A 56 -9.16 -38.04 22.50
N MET A 57 -10.09 -38.95 22.26
CA MET A 57 -11.07 -38.92 21.18
C MET A 57 -12.35 -38.32 21.72
N LEU A 58 -12.92 -37.36 21.00
CA LEU A 58 -14.20 -36.73 21.28
C LEU A 58 -15.17 -37.14 20.19
N TRP A 59 -15.95 -38.19 20.42
CA TRP A 59 -16.78 -38.78 19.37
C TRP A 59 -18.23 -38.25 19.38
N GLY A 60 -18.78 -38.03 18.18
CA GLY A 60 -20.11 -37.46 17.99
C GLY A 60 -20.20 -35.97 18.36
N ARG A 61 -21.38 -35.38 18.17
CA ARG A 61 -21.57 -33.93 18.39
C ARG A 61 -21.38 -33.50 19.83
N ALA A 62 -21.72 -34.35 20.79
CA ALA A 62 -21.50 -34.09 22.21
C ALA A 62 -20.03 -34.24 22.63
N GLY A 63 -19.18 -34.85 21.78
CA GLY A 63 -17.77 -35.08 22.07
C GLY A 63 -17.57 -36.04 23.25
N TYR A 64 -18.16 -37.24 23.17
CA TYR A 64 -17.98 -38.27 24.20
C TYR A 64 -16.50 -38.67 24.29
N MET A 65 -15.93 -38.57 25.48
CA MET A 65 -14.50 -38.73 25.69
C MET A 65 -14.09 -40.22 25.78
N ILE A 66 -13.18 -40.63 24.91
CA ILE A 66 -12.50 -41.93 24.94
C ILE A 66 -11.00 -41.64 24.91
N TYR A 67 -10.22 -42.08 25.90
CA TYR A 67 -8.82 -41.66 26.03
C TYR A 67 -7.89 -42.78 26.46
N ASN A 68 -6.58 -42.59 26.25
CA ASN A 68 -5.55 -43.58 26.55
C ASN A 68 -4.95 -43.41 27.95
N ASP A 69 -4.08 -44.35 28.33
CA ASP A 69 -3.43 -44.34 29.65
C ASP A 69 -2.57 -43.09 29.86
N SER A 70 -1.89 -42.58 28.84
CA SER A 70 -1.12 -41.34 28.96
C SER A 70 -2.00 -40.12 29.25
N TYR A 71 -3.23 -40.09 28.71
CA TYR A 71 -4.20 -39.04 29.03
C TYR A 71 -4.81 -39.19 30.41
N SER A 72 -4.90 -40.40 30.97
CA SER A 72 -5.39 -40.59 32.35
C SER A 72 -4.47 -39.89 33.36
N VAL A 73 -3.16 -39.93 33.12
CA VAL A 73 -2.15 -39.21 33.92
C VAL A 73 -2.40 -37.70 33.85
N PHE A 74 -2.60 -37.16 32.64
CA PHE A 74 -2.92 -35.74 32.45
C PHE A 74 -4.25 -35.33 33.11
N ALA A 75 -5.29 -36.17 33.00
CA ALA A 75 -6.60 -35.93 33.58
C ALA A 75 -6.58 -35.92 35.11
N GLY A 76 -5.56 -36.54 35.73
CA GLY A 76 -5.37 -36.61 37.17
C GLY A 76 -6.61 -37.16 37.87
N GLY A 77 -7.04 -36.50 38.95
CA GLY A 77 -8.19 -36.92 39.76
C GLY A 77 -9.56 -36.94 39.05
N ARG A 78 -9.65 -36.53 37.77
CA ARG A 78 -10.87 -36.72 36.95
C ARG A 78 -10.92 -38.06 36.25
N HIS A 79 -9.80 -38.76 36.12
CA HIS A 79 -9.85 -40.16 35.73
C HIS A 79 -10.40 -41.00 36.90
N PRO A 80 -11.31 -41.97 36.68
CA PRO A 80 -11.84 -42.41 35.38
C PRO A 80 -13.17 -41.74 34.97
N PHE A 81 -13.68 -40.78 35.74
CA PHE A 81 -14.99 -40.14 35.54
C PHE A 81 -15.18 -39.58 34.12
N LEU A 82 -14.13 -39.09 33.46
CA LEU A 82 -14.24 -38.53 32.12
C LEU A 82 -14.68 -39.54 31.05
N LEU A 83 -14.50 -40.85 31.26
CA LEU A 83 -14.76 -41.85 30.24
C LEU A 83 -16.26 -41.88 29.89
N GLY A 84 -16.58 -41.66 28.62
CA GLY A 84 -17.97 -41.64 28.13
C GLY A 84 -18.77 -40.40 28.56
N VAL A 85 -18.12 -39.37 29.12
CA VAL A 85 -18.75 -38.09 29.44
C VAL A 85 -18.54 -37.11 28.28
N PRO A 86 -19.54 -36.27 27.93
CA PRO A 86 -19.37 -35.18 26.98
C PRO A 86 -18.27 -34.21 27.41
N VAL A 87 -17.42 -33.78 26.49
CA VAL A 87 -16.22 -32.97 26.80
C VAL A 87 -16.51 -31.67 27.55
N GLU A 88 -17.65 -31.02 27.26
CA GLU A 88 -18.06 -29.80 27.97
C GLU A 88 -18.44 -30.06 29.43
N GLN A 89 -18.94 -31.27 29.74
CA GLN A 89 -19.27 -31.69 31.10
C GLN A 89 -18.05 -32.24 31.84
N GLY A 90 -17.13 -32.88 31.10
CA GLY A 90 -15.87 -33.39 31.64
C GLY A 90 -14.89 -32.27 32.01
N TRP A 91 -14.96 -31.14 31.30
CA TRP A 91 -14.13 -29.95 31.51
C TRP A 91 -14.96 -28.65 31.46
N PRO A 92 -15.82 -28.38 32.48
CA PRO A 92 -16.72 -27.22 32.46
C PRO A 92 -15.98 -25.89 32.51
N GLU A 93 -14.75 -25.85 33.00
CA GLU A 93 -13.90 -24.66 33.09
C GLU A 93 -13.50 -24.12 31.70
N VAL A 94 -13.47 -25.03 30.72
CA VAL A 94 -13.08 -24.76 29.34
C VAL A 94 -14.18 -25.23 28.37
N ALA A 95 -15.44 -25.22 28.81
CA ALA A 95 -16.58 -25.66 28.00
C ALA A 95 -16.70 -24.89 26.69
N ASP A 96 -16.62 -23.55 26.73
CA ASP A 96 -16.69 -22.70 25.53
C ASP A 96 -15.54 -22.99 24.55
N PHE A 97 -14.34 -23.24 25.09
CA PHE A 97 -13.17 -23.61 24.31
C PHE A 97 -13.37 -24.98 23.63
N ASN A 98 -13.87 -25.97 24.36
CA ASN A 98 -14.14 -27.30 23.82
C ASN A 98 -15.27 -27.29 22.79
N ARG A 99 -16.30 -26.44 22.98
CA ARG A 99 -17.37 -26.25 21.99
C ARG A 99 -16.80 -25.75 20.66
N HIS A 100 -15.95 -24.74 20.72
CA HIS A 100 -15.28 -24.20 19.53
C HIS A 100 -14.43 -25.27 18.83
N VAL A 101 -13.73 -26.11 19.59
CA VAL A 101 -12.97 -27.25 19.05
C VAL A 101 -13.90 -28.23 18.32
N MET A 102 -15.01 -28.63 18.95
CA MET A 102 -15.96 -29.57 18.36
C MET A 102 -16.57 -29.02 17.07
N ASP A 103 -17.05 -27.77 17.08
CA ASP A 103 -17.65 -27.13 15.90
C ASP A 103 -16.67 -27.02 14.74
N THR A 104 -15.42 -26.62 15.03
CA THR A 104 -14.40 -26.42 14.00
C THR A 104 -13.95 -27.73 13.38
N CYS A 105 -13.68 -28.75 14.20
CA CYS A 105 -13.19 -30.03 13.70
C CYS A 105 -14.31 -30.85 13.02
N LEU A 106 -15.54 -30.83 13.52
CA LEU A 106 -16.65 -31.51 12.84
C LEU A 106 -17.03 -30.83 11.51
N ALA A 107 -16.70 -29.56 11.31
CA ALA A 107 -16.77 -28.89 10.01
C ALA A 107 -15.58 -29.23 9.07
N GLY A 108 -14.63 -30.05 9.52
CA GLY A 108 -13.45 -30.48 8.75
C GLY A 108 -12.17 -29.68 9.00
N GLY A 109 -12.18 -28.71 9.93
CA GLY A 109 -11.01 -27.90 10.29
C GLY A 109 -10.07 -28.57 11.30
N THR A 110 -8.89 -28.00 11.50
CA THR A 110 -7.90 -28.42 12.51
C THR A 110 -7.50 -27.25 13.40
N LEU A 111 -7.23 -27.48 14.68
CA LEU A 111 -6.75 -26.45 15.61
C LEU A 111 -5.43 -26.85 16.26
N SER A 112 -4.55 -25.89 16.48
CA SER A 112 -3.32 -26.11 17.23
C SER A 112 -2.96 -24.90 18.09
N TYR A 113 -2.52 -25.14 19.32
CA TYR A 113 -2.09 -24.13 20.26
C TYR A 113 -0.75 -24.54 20.87
N ARG A 114 0.17 -23.58 21.02
CA ARG A 114 1.46 -23.79 21.70
C ARG A 114 1.53 -23.00 22.99
N ASN A 115 2.04 -23.61 24.06
CA ASN A 115 2.19 -23.05 25.40
C ASN A 115 0.92 -22.30 25.86
N LYS A 116 -0.25 -22.89 25.58
CA LYS A 116 -1.54 -22.31 25.93
C LYS A 116 -1.73 -22.41 27.44
N ALA A 117 -1.77 -21.27 28.11
CA ALA A 117 -2.12 -21.21 29.52
C ALA A 117 -3.61 -21.54 29.69
N LEU A 118 -3.92 -22.55 30.49
CA LEU A 118 -5.27 -22.91 30.92
C LEU A 118 -5.26 -23.21 32.42
N MET A 119 -6.31 -22.77 33.10
CA MET A 119 -6.55 -23.12 34.49
C MET A 119 -7.50 -24.31 34.53
N LEU A 120 -7.00 -25.48 34.94
CA LEU A 120 -7.79 -26.71 35.02
C LEU A 120 -7.91 -27.17 36.47
N LEU A 121 -9.12 -27.56 36.87
CA LEU A 121 -9.37 -28.10 38.21
C LEU A 121 -9.08 -29.61 38.22
N ARG A 122 -7.84 -29.97 38.59
CA ARG A 122 -7.38 -31.37 38.73
C ARG A 122 -7.14 -31.67 40.21
N ASN A 123 -7.36 -32.91 40.65
CA ASN A 123 -7.09 -33.34 42.04
C ASN A 123 -7.78 -32.49 43.14
N GLY A 124 -8.88 -31.79 42.80
CA GLY A 124 -9.61 -30.92 43.73
C GLY A 124 -9.05 -29.50 43.89
N CYS A 125 -7.99 -29.13 43.16
CA CYS A 125 -7.38 -27.80 43.21
C CYS A 125 -7.24 -27.18 41.79
N PRO A 126 -7.41 -25.86 41.63
CA PRO A 126 -7.10 -25.20 40.37
C PRO A 126 -5.59 -25.24 40.12
N GLU A 127 -5.17 -25.75 38.97
CA GLU A 127 -3.78 -25.77 38.53
C GLU A 127 -3.61 -24.91 37.27
N ASP A 128 -2.61 -24.02 37.27
CA ASP A 128 -2.21 -23.24 36.10
C ASP A 128 -1.28 -24.08 35.23
N LEU A 129 -1.73 -24.41 34.02
CA LEU A 129 -1.04 -25.33 33.12
C LEU A 129 -0.71 -24.65 31.80
N TRP A 130 0.47 -24.97 31.27
CA TRP A 130 0.84 -24.63 29.90
C TRP A 130 0.75 -25.88 29.05
N LEU A 131 -0.08 -25.82 28.00
CA LEU A 131 -0.37 -26.98 27.17
C LEU A 131 -0.09 -26.69 25.70
N ASP A 132 0.56 -27.64 25.03
CA ASP A 132 0.52 -27.77 23.58
C ASP A 132 -0.68 -28.66 23.23
N LEU A 133 -1.61 -28.11 22.45
CA LEU A 133 -2.89 -28.74 22.14
C LEU A 133 -3.03 -28.88 20.62
N TYR A 134 -3.33 -30.09 20.14
CA TYR A 134 -3.53 -30.36 18.72
C TYR A 134 -4.85 -31.11 18.51
N TYR A 135 -5.72 -30.56 17.68
CA TYR A 135 -7.05 -31.10 17.38
C TYR A 135 -7.20 -31.38 15.89
N SER A 136 -7.57 -32.60 15.54
CA SER A 136 -7.80 -33.03 14.16
C SER A 136 -9.12 -33.81 14.02
N PRO A 137 -9.80 -33.68 12.86
CA PRO A 137 -11.02 -34.43 12.61
C PRO A 137 -10.71 -35.91 12.34
N VAL A 138 -11.58 -36.78 12.81
CA VAL A 138 -11.56 -38.22 12.52
C VAL A 138 -12.80 -38.55 11.70
N ALA A 139 -12.57 -39.16 10.54
CA ALA A 139 -13.64 -39.52 9.61
C ALA A 139 -14.43 -40.74 10.12
N GLY A 140 -15.74 -40.74 9.88
CA GLY A 140 -16.63 -41.88 10.06
C GLY A 140 -16.67 -42.80 8.83
N ASP A 141 -17.48 -43.86 8.89
CA ASP A 141 -17.63 -44.83 7.78
C ASP A 141 -18.23 -44.19 6.51
N ASP A 142 -18.92 -43.05 6.65
CA ASP A 142 -19.45 -42.22 5.56
C ASP A 142 -18.43 -41.23 4.97
N ARG A 143 -17.19 -41.26 5.45
CA ARG A 143 -16.07 -40.37 5.11
C ARG A 143 -16.27 -38.90 5.54
N GLN A 144 -17.27 -38.59 6.36
CA GLN A 144 -17.44 -37.26 6.95
C GLN A 144 -16.80 -37.20 8.35
N PRO A 145 -16.42 -36.01 8.86
CA PRO A 145 -15.93 -35.87 10.22
C PRO A 145 -16.98 -36.35 11.24
N ALA A 146 -16.64 -37.38 12.03
CA ALA A 146 -17.52 -38.00 13.01
C ALA A 146 -17.02 -37.84 14.45
N GLY A 147 -15.74 -37.50 14.62
CA GLY A 147 -15.12 -37.22 15.92
C GLY A 147 -13.90 -36.33 15.81
N VAL A 148 -13.31 -36.00 16.95
CA VAL A 148 -12.12 -35.16 17.06
C VAL A 148 -11.05 -35.90 17.85
N LEU A 149 -9.86 -36.04 17.27
CA LEU A 149 -8.66 -36.48 17.99
C LEU A 149 -8.00 -35.26 18.61
N ALA A 150 -7.77 -35.31 19.92
CA ALA A 150 -7.03 -34.31 20.66
C ALA A 150 -5.75 -34.91 21.24
N ILE A 151 -4.63 -34.23 20.99
CA ILE A 151 -3.33 -34.53 21.60
C ILE A 151 -3.03 -33.41 22.58
N VAL A 152 -2.70 -33.78 23.82
CA VAL A 152 -2.43 -32.83 24.90
C VAL A 152 -1.02 -33.08 25.43
N VAL A 153 -0.14 -32.10 25.29
CA VAL A 153 1.22 -32.16 25.83
C VAL A 153 1.38 -31.06 26.86
N GLU A 154 1.64 -31.44 28.11
CA GLU A 154 1.87 -30.49 29.19
C GLU A 154 3.31 -29.98 29.16
N THR A 155 3.49 -28.66 29.02
CA THR A 155 4.79 -27.96 28.95
C THR A 155 5.06 -27.08 30.17
N THR A 156 4.24 -27.19 31.23
CA THR A 156 4.30 -26.39 32.46
C THR A 156 5.70 -26.34 33.07
N GLU A 157 6.34 -27.50 33.31
CA GLU A 157 7.68 -27.57 33.92
C GLU A 157 8.75 -26.87 33.06
N HIS A 158 8.68 -27.02 31.74
CA HIS A 158 9.60 -26.38 30.81
C HIS A 158 9.45 -24.86 30.83
N VAL A 159 8.21 -24.34 30.74
CA VAL A 159 7.93 -22.90 30.74
C VAL A 159 8.32 -22.27 32.08
N LEU A 160 8.02 -22.92 33.20
CA LEU A 160 8.40 -22.42 34.53
C LEU A 160 9.91 -22.44 34.74
N SER A 161 10.59 -23.51 34.32
CA SER A 161 12.06 -23.61 34.41
C SER A 161 12.76 -22.56 33.55
N GLU A 162 12.25 -22.29 32.35
CA GLU A 162 12.80 -21.27 31.47
C GLU A 162 12.64 -19.87 32.07
N ARG A 163 11.48 -19.57 32.67
CA ARG A 163 11.24 -18.30 33.38
C ARG A 163 12.16 -18.15 34.60
N LEU A 164 12.25 -19.18 35.43
CA LEU A 164 13.15 -19.17 36.60
C LEU A 164 14.62 -18.99 36.18
N ARG A 165 15.03 -19.62 35.08
CA ARG A 165 16.38 -19.43 34.52
C ARG A 165 16.62 -18.00 34.06
N GLN A 166 15.67 -17.39 33.35
CA GLN A 166 15.78 -16.00 32.89
C GLN A 166 15.86 -15.01 34.06
N GLU A 167 15.07 -15.22 35.11
CA GLU A 167 15.12 -14.41 36.33
C GLU A 167 16.43 -14.59 37.09
N ALA A 168 16.93 -15.84 37.22
CA ALA A 168 18.21 -16.13 37.85
C ALA A 168 19.40 -15.54 37.06
N GLU A 169 19.39 -15.61 35.73
CA GLU A 169 20.41 -15.00 34.88
C GLU A 169 20.40 -13.47 34.98
N GLY A 170 19.22 -12.85 35.05
CA GLY A 170 19.07 -11.42 35.29
C GLY A 170 19.62 -10.99 36.65
N ALA A 171 19.27 -11.73 37.71
CA ALA A 171 19.77 -11.48 39.06
C ALA A 171 21.29 -11.71 39.17
N TYR A 172 21.82 -12.75 38.52
CA TYR A 172 23.25 -13.04 38.47
C TYR A 172 24.02 -11.94 37.75
N ARG A 173 23.53 -11.44 36.60
CA ARG A 173 24.18 -10.34 35.87
C ARG A 173 24.27 -9.06 36.72
N VAL A 174 23.21 -8.71 37.43
CA VAL A 174 23.20 -7.53 38.33
C VAL A 174 24.14 -7.74 39.53
N ALA A 175 24.23 -8.96 40.07
CA ALA A 175 25.14 -9.28 41.16
C ALA A 175 26.62 -9.31 40.71
N ASP A 176 26.91 -9.86 39.53
CA ASP A 176 28.26 -9.91 38.93
C ASP A 176 28.76 -8.50 38.57
N GLU A 177 27.91 -7.65 37.99
CA GLU A 177 28.23 -6.24 37.75
C GLU A 177 28.54 -5.49 39.06
N ARG A 178 27.76 -5.71 40.12
CA ARG A 178 28.02 -5.13 41.46
C ARG A 178 29.31 -5.65 42.08
N LEU A 179 29.61 -6.93 41.93
CA LEU A 179 30.84 -7.55 42.44
C LEU A 179 32.07 -7.05 41.67
N GLN A 180 31.99 -6.94 40.34
CA GLN A 180 33.06 -6.36 39.53
C GLN A 180 33.28 -4.88 39.85
N LEU A 181 32.22 -4.10 40.08
CA LEU A 181 32.34 -2.71 40.53
C LEU A 181 33.03 -2.61 41.90
N ALA A 182 32.71 -3.50 42.85
CA ALA A 182 33.34 -3.53 44.17
C ALA A 182 34.82 -3.98 44.12
N LEU A 183 35.17 -4.95 43.27
CA LEU A 183 36.54 -5.43 43.09
C LEU A 183 37.43 -4.44 42.32
N ASN A 184 36.89 -3.79 41.28
CA ASN A 184 37.60 -2.73 40.56
C ASN A 184 37.80 -1.47 41.43
N ALA A 185 36.84 -1.16 42.31
CA ALA A 185 36.95 -0.06 43.27
C ALA A 185 38.16 -0.19 44.21
N GLY A 186 38.41 -1.36 44.81
CA GLY A 186 39.53 -1.55 45.75
C GLY A 186 40.92 -1.35 45.15
N ALA A 187 41.06 -1.58 43.83
CA ALA A 187 42.32 -1.41 43.09
C ALA A 187 42.39 -0.12 42.27
N LEU A 188 41.50 0.86 42.49
CA LEU A 188 41.45 2.15 41.76
C LEU A 188 41.43 3.39 42.67
N MET A 189 41.30 3.22 43.99
CA MET A 189 41.16 4.31 44.95
C MET A 189 42.49 4.64 45.64
N GLY A 190 42.78 5.93 45.83
CA GLY A 190 43.85 6.37 46.73
C GLY A 190 43.27 6.72 48.09
N SER A 191 43.81 6.17 49.16
CA SER A 191 43.39 6.45 50.53
C SER A 191 44.18 7.61 51.13
N PHE A 192 43.51 8.42 51.95
CA PHE A 192 44.13 9.49 52.72
C PHE A 192 43.51 9.58 54.11
N VAL A 193 44.27 10.16 55.03
CA VAL A 193 43.82 10.58 56.35
C VAL A 193 44.39 11.97 56.61
N TRP A 194 43.49 12.90 56.91
CA TRP A 194 43.88 14.20 57.46
C TRP A 194 43.63 14.22 58.97
N ASP A 195 44.71 14.33 59.74
CA ASP A 195 44.63 14.62 61.18
C ASP A 195 44.46 16.14 61.34
N VAL A 196 43.27 16.57 61.79
CA VAL A 196 42.79 17.96 61.61
C VAL A 196 43.57 18.96 62.47
N LEU A 197 43.74 18.67 63.76
CA LEU A 197 44.44 19.57 64.69
C LEU A 197 45.95 19.72 64.41
N PRO A 198 46.72 18.63 64.16
CA PRO A 198 48.12 18.77 63.76
C PRO A 198 48.30 19.19 62.29
N ASP A 199 47.20 19.41 61.54
CA ASP A 199 47.15 19.67 60.10
C ASP A 199 48.08 18.76 59.29
N ARG A 200 47.92 17.45 59.48
CA ARG A 200 48.77 16.44 58.85
C ARG A 200 47.96 15.55 57.92
N LEU A 201 48.10 15.78 56.62
CA LEU A 201 47.51 14.98 55.55
C LEU A 201 48.50 13.91 55.08
N SER A 202 48.13 12.65 55.28
CA SER A 202 48.87 11.48 54.83
C SER A 202 48.00 10.62 53.91
N GLY A 203 48.62 9.78 53.08
CA GLY A 203 47.91 8.93 52.13
C GLY A 203 48.82 7.96 51.41
N ASP A 204 48.24 7.08 50.60
CA ASP A 204 48.99 6.09 49.83
C ASP A 204 49.58 6.66 48.53
N GLU A 205 50.33 5.82 47.81
CA GLU A 205 50.96 6.16 46.53
C GLU A 205 49.95 6.70 45.50
N ARG A 206 48.72 6.17 45.49
CA ARG A 206 47.70 6.59 44.53
C ARG A 206 47.13 7.94 44.86
N PHE A 207 46.89 8.22 46.13
CA PHE A 207 46.50 9.55 46.58
C PHE A 207 47.52 10.61 46.15
N ALA A 208 48.81 10.34 46.41
CA ALA A 208 49.91 11.22 46.00
C ALA A 208 49.93 11.40 44.46
N ARG A 209 49.84 10.30 43.70
CA ARG A 209 49.85 10.33 42.22
C ARG A 209 48.66 11.09 41.64
N THR A 210 47.45 10.89 42.16
CA THR A 210 46.21 11.52 41.67
C THR A 210 46.22 13.03 41.88
N LEU A 211 46.77 13.52 43.01
CA LEU A 211 46.92 14.95 43.29
C LEU A 211 48.22 15.56 42.71
N GLY A 212 49.10 14.76 42.10
CA GLY A 212 50.39 15.22 41.59
C GLY A 212 51.36 15.65 42.70
N LEU A 213 51.24 15.07 43.90
CA LEU A 213 52.07 15.33 45.07
C LEU A 213 53.23 14.32 45.17
N SER A 214 54.31 14.71 45.85
CA SER A 214 55.43 13.82 46.17
C SER A 214 55.01 12.79 47.22
N LEU A 215 55.25 11.50 46.96
CA LEU A 215 54.93 10.42 47.89
C LEU A 215 55.68 10.58 49.23
N ALA A 216 56.96 10.95 49.18
CA ALA A 216 57.78 11.14 50.37
C ALA A 216 57.23 12.26 51.28
N ASP A 217 56.68 13.31 50.67
CA ASP A 217 56.09 14.43 51.40
C ASP A 217 54.75 14.02 52.02
N VAL A 218 53.92 13.28 51.28
CA VAL A 218 52.64 12.72 51.78
C VAL A 218 52.85 11.73 52.93
N GLU A 219 53.89 10.88 52.88
CA GLU A 219 54.24 9.96 53.98
C GLU A 219 54.72 10.69 55.25
N GLN A 220 55.45 11.80 55.08
CA GLN A 220 55.87 12.68 56.18
C GLN A 220 54.68 13.47 56.75
N GLY A 221 53.65 13.70 55.93
CA GLY A 221 52.41 14.36 56.28
C GLY A 221 52.49 15.87 56.01
N LEU A 222 51.60 16.34 55.13
CA LEU A 222 51.60 17.71 54.61
C LEU A 222 50.44 18.54 55.16
N PRO A 223 50.54 19.88 55.20
CA PRO A 223 49.41 20.75 55.45
C PRO A 223 48.32 20.58 54.37
N ILE A 224 47.04 20.57 54.75
CA ILE A 224 45.91 20.42 53.80
C ILE A 224 45.91 21.50 52.71
N ALA A 225 46.44 22.69 53.03
CA ALA A 225 46.55 23.81 52.11
C ALA A 225 47.32 23.43 50.84
N VAL A 226 48.36 22.59 50.94
CA VAL A 226 49.16 22.12 49.80
C VAL A 226 48.30 21.29 48.84
N ALA A 227 47.45 20.41 49.37
CA ALA A 227 46.53 19.61 48.58
C ALA A 227 45.39 20.45 47.95
N THR A 228 44.98 21.55 48.58
CA THR A 228 43.96 22.44 48.00
C THR A 228 44.49 23.32 46.86
N GLN A 229 45.81 23.58 46.80
CA GLN A 229 46.42 24.40 45.75
C GLN A 229 46.36 23.77 44.36
N VAL A 230 46.26 22.44 44.27
CA VAL A 230 46.16 21.73 42.99
C VAL A 230 44.73 21.69 42.43
N ILE A 231 43.74 22.16 43.18
CA ILE A 231 42.32 22.18 42.76
C ILE A 231 42.08 23.31 41.74
N HIS A 232 41.25 23.05 40.73
CA HIS A 232 40.85 24.04 39.74
C HIS A 232 40.21 25.27 40.42
N PRO A 233 40.56 26.52 40.01
CA PRO A 233 40.07 27.75 40.64
C PRO A 233 38.54 27.80 40.82
N ASP A 234 37.77 27.45 39.78
CA ASP A 234 36.30 27.41 39.83
C ASP A 234 35.72 26.44 40.88
N ASP A 235 36.43 25.35 41.20
CA ASP A 235 35.93 24.31 42.10
C ASP A 235 36.35 24.57 43.55
N LEU A 236 37.42 25.34 43.78
CA LEU A 236 38.04 25.59 45.08
C LEU A 236 37.03 26.16 46.12
N ALA A 237 36.23 27.14 45.72
CA ALA A 237 35.23 27.76 46.59
C ALA A 237 34.13 26.77 47.01
N ARG A 238 33.81 25.78 46.17
CA ARG A 238 32.84 24.72 46.51
C ARG A 238 33.47 23.71 47.47
N VAL A 239 34.68 23.27 47.17
CA VAL A 239 35.41 22.27 47.99
C VAL A 239 35.64 22.80 49.42
N ASN A 240 36.18 24.02 49.57
CA ASN A 240 36.47 24.60 50.88
C ASN A 240 35.21 24.80 51.74
N ARG A 241 34.10 25.23 51.12
CA ARG A 241 32.82 25.36 51.83
C ARG A 241 32.31 24.03 52.35
N LEU A 242 32.47 22.95 51.58
CA LEU A 242 32.03 21.62 52.01
C LEU A 242 32.93 21.06 53.10
N ILE A 243 34.25 21.25 53.00
CA ILE A 243 35.21 20.86 54.05
C ILE A 243 34.85 21.56 55.37
N ALA A 244 34.67 22.88 55.36
CA ALA A 244 34.34 23.65 56.56
C ALA A 244 33.04 23.15 57.22
N ARG A 245 31.99 22.91 56.43
CA ARG A 245 30.73 22.34 56.93
C ARG A 245 30.89 20.96 57.55
N THR A 246 31.67 20.07 56.92
CA THR A 246 31.89 18.72 57.45
C THR A 246 32.74 18.75 58.73
N LEU A 247 33.70 19.68 58.85
CA LEU A 247 34.43 19.87 60.10
C LEU A 247 33.52 20.38 61.23
N GLU A 248 32.60 21.30 60.97
CA GLU A 248 31.67 21.79 61.99
C GLU A 248 30.63 20.76 62.43
N ALA A 249 30.07 19.99 61.49
CA ALA A 249 28.95 19.09 61.75
C ALA A 249 29.36 17.63 62.01
N GLY A 250 30.59 17.25 61.64
CA GLY A 250 30.98 15.85 61.50
C GLY A 250 30.25 15.15 60.33
N GLY A 251 30.51 13.85 60.15
CA GLY A 251 29.76 13.02 59.21
C GLY A 251 30.37 12.92 57.79
N PRO A 252 29.59 12.46 56.80
CA PRO A 252 30.12 12.11 55.48
C PRO A 252 30.47 13.35 54.65
N TYR A 253 31.49 13.19 53.81
CA TYR A 253 31.97 14.17 52.84
C TYR A 253 32.07 13.52 51.48
N SER A 254 31.56 14.19 50.45
CA SER A 254 31.66 13.72 49.08
C SER A 254 31.61 14.90 48.13
N VAL A 255 32.62 15.05 47.28
CA VAL A 255 32.66 16.12 46.27
C VAL A 255 33.50 15.72 45.06
N GLU A 256 32.97 16.09 43.89
CA GLU A 256 33.69 16.01 42.62
C GLU A 256 34.35 17.35 42.31
N PHE A 257 35.61 17.33 41.91
CA PHE A 257 36.35 18.53 41.51
C PHE A 257 37.45 18.19 40.54
N ARG A 258 37.98 19.22 39.88
CA ARG A 258 39.11 19.09 38.97
C ARG A 258 40.42 19.36 39.70
N VAL A 259 41.43 18.54 39.46
CA VAL A 259 42.81 18.75 39.94
C VAL A 259 43.74 18.95 38.76
N ARG A 260 44.70 19.84 38.91
CA ARG A 260 45.67 20.18 37.87
C ARG A 260 46.79 19.15 37.86
N ARG A 261 47.03 18.54 36.70
CA ARG A 261 48.14 17.60 36.46
C ARG A 261 49.45 18.35 36.15
N PRO A 262 50.61 17.67 36.26
CA PRO A 262 51.91 18.26 35.90
C PRO A 262 52.01 18.77 34.46
N ASP A 263 51.23 18.20 33.53
CA ASP A 263 51.13 18.60 32.12
C ASP A 263 50.17 19.78 31.88
N ALA A 264 49.71 20.44 32.96
CA ALA A 264 48.72 21.52 32.97
C ALA A 264 47.30 21.14 32.49
N SER A 265 47.03 19.86 32.22
CA SER A 265 45.67 19.37 32.01
C SER A 265 44.91 19.22 33.33
N TYR A 266 43.59 19.08 33.27
CA TYR A 266 42.75 18.88 34.45
C TYR A 266 42.18 17.47 34.50
N LEU A 267 42.27 16.86 35.68
CA LEU A 267 41.73 15.55 36.00
C LEU A 267 40.49 15.68 36.85
N TRP A 268 39.40 14.98 36.52
CA TRP A 268 38.23 14.93 37.38
C TRP A 268 38.42 13.87 38.46
N VAL A 269 38.26 14.27 39.71
CA VAL A 269 38.39 13.40 40.87
C VAL A 269 37.17 13.50 41.77
N LEU A 270 36.85 12.41 42.46
CA LEU A 270 35.87 12.35 43.54
C LEU A 270 36.62 12.11 44.84
N ALA A 271 36.54 13.07 45.77
CA ALA A 271 36.96 12.83 47.15
C ALA A 271 35.74 12.43 47.97
N SER A 272 35.84 11.32 48.69
CA SER A 272 34.79 10.79 49.57
C SER A 272 35.40 10.37 50.90
N GLY A 273 34.84 10.80 52.01
CA GLY A 273 35.38 10.51 53.33
C GLY A 273 34.40 10.84 54.43
N ARG A 274 34.89 10.92 55.65
CA ARG A 274 34.08 11.38 56.79
C ARG A 274 34.95 12.11 57.81
N CYS A 275 34.36 13.09 58.49
CA CYS A 275 34.99 13.69 59.66
C CYS A 275 34.57 12.93 60.93
N GLU A 276 35.56 12.50 61.70
CA GLU A 276 35.43 11.89 63.01
C GLU A 276 35.62 12.97 64.07
N LEU A 277 34.64 13.13 64.96
CA LEU A 277 34.68 14.07 66.08
C LEU A 277 35.13 13.34 67.35
N ASP A 278 35.82 14.04 68.25
CA ASP A 278 36.19 13.55 69.58
C ASP A 278 35.02 13.60 70.58
N ALA A 279 35.27 13.19 71.83
CA ALA A 279 34.28 13.19 72.91
C ALA A 279 33.78 14.60 73.31
N HIS A 280 34.46 15.66 72.87
CA HIS A 280 34.11 17.06 73.09
C HIS A 280 33.48 17.72 71.85
N GLY A 281 33.24 16.95 70.78
CA GLY A 281 32.65 17.42 69.53
C GLY A 281 33.65 18.16 68.62
N GLN A 282 34.96 18.03 68.85
CA GLN A 282 35.98 18.67 68.01
C GLN A 282 36.47 17.71 66.91
N PRO A 283 36.76 18.20 65.69
CA PRO A 283 37.32 17.38 64.61
C PRO A 283 38.66 16.74 64.96
N LEU A 284 38.71 15.42 64.89
CA LEU A 284 39.89 14.62 65.22
C LEU A 284 40.59 14.14 63.95
N ARG A 285 39.89 13.36 63.12
CA ARG A 285 40.44 12.73 61.91
C ARG A 285 39.47 12.82 60.75
N PHE A 286 40.02 12.82 59.54
CA PHE A 286 39.28 12.82 58.30
C PHE A 286 39.82 11.75 57.35
N PRO A 287 39.50 10.46 57.59
CA PRO A 287 39.81 9.41 56.64
C PRO A 287 38.92 9.52 55.39
N GLY A 288 39.51 9.27 54.23
CA GLY A 288 38.82 9.31 52.96
C GLY A 288 39.55 8.59 51.84
N VAL A 289 38.90 8.58 50.69
CA VAL A 289 39.42 8.07 49.43
C VAL A 289 39.29 9.14 48.35
N ILE A 290 40.25 9.15 47.44
CA ILE A 290 40.20 9.91 46.19
C ILE A 290 40.10 8.94 45.02
N ILE A 291 39.20 9.22 44.10
CA ILE A 291 38.87 8.36 42.96
C ILE A 291 39.03 9.18 41.69
N ASP A 292 39.82 8.69 40.73
CA ASP A 292 39.84 9.26 39.38
C ASP A 292 38.52 8.91 38.66
N ILE A 293 37.73 9.92 38.31
CA ILE A 293 36.43 9.79 37.64
C ILE A 293 36.44 10.42 36.24
N HIS A 294 37.61 10.63 35.65
CA HIS A 294 37.75 11.38 34.40
C HIS A 294 37.19 10.65 33.19
N VAL A 295 37.49 9.35 33.07
CA VAL A 295 36.89 8.50 32.01
C VAL A 295 35.38 8.48 32.13
N ARG A 296 34.85 8.41 33.36
CA ARG A 296 33.40 8.46 33.63
C ARG A 296 32.78 9.77 33.16
N LYS A 297 33.40 10.92 33.48
CA LYS A 297 32.91 12.24 33.05
C LYS A 297 32.93 12.42 31.53
N ILE A 298 33.98 11.96 30.86
CA ILE A 298 34.06 12.01 29.38
C ILE A 298 32.98 11.13 28.76
N ALA A 299 32.73 9.93 29.32
CA ALA A 299 31.69 9.03 28.84
C ALA A 299 30.28 9.60 29.04
N GLU A 300 29.99 10.19 30.21
CA GLU A 300 28.72 10.90 30.50
C GLU A 300 28.44 12.00 29.47
N GLU A 301 29.44 12.84 29.18
CA GLU A 301 29.31 13.92 28.20
C GLU A 301 29.11 13.38 26.77
N SER A 302 29.82 12.31 26.42
CA SER A 302 29.70 11.67 25.10
C SER A 302 28.32 11.02 24.90
N LEU A 303 27.78 10.39 25.94
CA LEU A 303 26.44 9.80 25.93
C LEU A 303 25.37 10.88 25.71
N LEU A 304 25.45 12.01 26.44
CA LEU A 304 24.51 13.12 26.27
C LEU A 304 24.52 13.67 24.84
N LYS A 305 25.71 13.83 24.24
CA LYS A 305 25.84 14.25 22.84
C LYS A 305 25.22 13.24 21.87
N LEU A 306 25.45 11.94 22.10
CA LEU A 306 24.89 10.88 21.25
C LEU A 306 23.37 10.82 21.35
N THR A 307 22.81 10.88 22.56
CA THR A 307 21.36 10.89 22.78
C THR A 307 20.72 12.07 22.07
N HIS A 308 21.27 13.28 22.21
CA HIS A 308 20.75 14.46 21.51
C HIS A 308 20.80 14.31 19.98
N ASN A 309 21.87 13.73 19.44
CA ASN A 309 21.99 13.50 17.99
C ASN A 309 20.99 12.43 17.49
N LEU A 310 20.79 11.36 18.27
CA LEU A 310 19.82 10.31 17.96
C LEU A 310 18.39 10.85 17.99
N GLU A 311 18.03 11.67 18.98
CA GLU A 311 16.72 12.32 19.05
C GLU A 311 16.45 13.18 17.80
N GLN A 312 17.42 13.98 17.38
CA GLN A 312 17.32 14.78 16.15
C GLN A 312 17.13 13.90 14.90
N ARG A 313 17.91 12.81 14.79
CA ARG A 313 17.81 11.88 13.66
C ARG A 313 16.48 11.15 13.62
N VAL A 314 16.00 10.65 14.76
CA VAL A 314 14.69 9.98 14.86
C VAL A 314 13.57 10.94 14.50
N ALA A 315 13.61 12.19 14.99
CA ALA A 315 12.60 13.19 14.64
C ALA A 315 12.56 13.48 13.13
N ALA A 316 13.73 13.63 12.50
CA ALA A 316 13.84 13.84 11.04
C ALA A 316 13.29 12.63 10.26
N GLU A 317 13.64 11.41 10.68
CA GLU A 317 13.19 10.18 10.02
C GLU A 317 11.68 9.98 10.15
N VAL A 318 11.10 10.25 11.33
CA VAL A 318 9.65 10.17 11.55
C VAL A 318 8.90 11.17 10.68
N GLN A 319 9.42 12.40 10.53
CA GLN A 319 8.82 13.40 9.64
C GLN A 319 8.89 12.97 8.17
N ALA A 320 10.06 12.49 7.72
CA ALA A 320 10.24 12.02 6.34
C ALA A 320 9.30 10.84 6.02
N ARG A 321 9.19 9.88 6.95
CA ARG A 321 8.28 8.73 6.81
C ARG A 321 6.82 9.17 6.77
N SER A 322 6.38 10.05 7.67
CA SER A 322 4.99 10.52 7.70
C SER A 322 4.60 11.27 6.42
N ALA A 323 5.50 12.08 5.86
CA ALA A 323 5.28 12.75 4.58
C ALA A 323 5.15 11.75 3.42
N ALA A 324 5.99 10.71 3.41
CA ALA A 324 5.93 9.65 2.39
C ALA A 324 4.65 8.81 2.50
N GLU A 325 4.20 8.48 3.71
CA GLU A 325 2.95 7.75 3.94
C GLU A 325 1.72 8.54 3.47
N GLU A 326 1.67 9.85 3.73
CA GLU A 326 0.57 10.70 3.25
C GLU A 326 0.57 10.83 1.72
N GLN A 327 1.75 10.98 1.09
CA GLN A 327 1.89 11.00 -0.36
C GLN A 327 1.42 9.67 -0.99
N LEU A 328 1.77 8.54 -0.38
CA LEU A 328 1.31 7.22 -0.82
C LEU A 328 -0.21 7.10 -0.70
N ARG A 329 -0.80 7.53 0.41
CA ARG A 329 -2.24 7.51 0.64
C ARG A 329 -3.00 8.37 -0.39
N GLN A 330 -2.47 9.54 -0.74
CA GLN A 330 -3.04 10.37 -1.81
C GLN A 330 -2.93 9.70 -3.19
N SER A 331 -1.79 9.07 -3.49
CA SER A 331 -1.60 8.32 -4.74
C SER A 331 -2.61 7.18 -4.87
N GLN A 332 -2.77 6.36 -3.82
CA GLN A 332 -3.73 5.25 -3.80
C GLN A 332 -5.18 5.73 -3.94
N LYS A 333 -5.53 6.88 -3.33
CA LYS A 333 -6.87 7.46 -3.47
C LYS A 333 -7.15 7.90 -4.91
N LEU A 334 -6.17 8.53 -5.56
CA LEU A 334 -6.30 8.92 -6.97
C LEU A 334 -6.37 7.71 -7.91
N GLU A 335 -5.60 6.66 -7.62
CA GLU A 335 -5.64 5.40 -8.37
C GLU A 335 -6.99 4.68 -8.25
N ALA A 336 -7.56 4.61 -7.05
CA ALA A 336 -8.88 4.04 -6.81
C ALA A 336 -9.99 4.84 -7.52
N ILE A 337 -9.93 6.18 -7.48
CA ILE A 337 -10.87 7.05 -8.22
C ILE A 337 -10.72 6.84 -9.73
N GLY A 338 -9.49 6.73 -10.23
CA GLY A 338 -9.20 6.50 -11.65
C GLY A 338 -9.65 5.12 -12.16
N GLY A 339 -9.57 4.09 -11.32
CA GLY A 339 -10.10 2.75 -11.61
C GLY A 339 -11.62 2.73 -11.73
N LEU A 340 -12.31 3.31 -10.75
CA LEU A 340 -13.78 3.35 -10.72
C LEU A 340 -14.37 4.21 -11.84
N THR A 341 -13.78 5.37 -12.10
CA THR A 341 -14.28 6.28 -13.15
C THR A 341 -14.10 5.68 -14.55
N GLY A 342 -13.04 4.88 -14.75
CA GLY A 342 -12.81 4.15 -16.01
C GLY A 342 -13.86 3.08 -16.30
N GLY A 343 -14.23 2.28 -15.29
CA GLY A 343 -15.29 1.27 -15.44
C GLY A 343 -16.67 1.91 -15.68
N VAL A 344 -16.99 3.00 -14.97
CA VAL A 344 -18.26 3.72 -15.13
C VAL A 344 -18.38 4.33 -16.54
N ALA A 345 -17.31 4.93 -17.06
CA ALA A 345 -17.31 5.50 -18.42
C ALA A 345 -17.46 4.44 -19.52
N HIS A 346 -16.90 3.24 -19.31
CA HIS A 346 -17.08 2.10 -20.20
C HIS A 346 -18.55 1.69 -20.32
N ASP A 347 -19.20 1.46 -19.18
CA ASP A 347 -20.60 1.08 -19.14
C ASP A 347 -21.48 2.19 -19.74
N PHE A 348 -21.12 3.46 -19.49
CA PHE A 348 -21.82 4.60 -20.07
C PHE A 348 -21.70 4.64 -21.60
N ASN A 349 -20.51 4.39 -22.17
CA ASN A 349 -20.32 4.35 -23.62
C ASN A 349 -21.09 3.18 -24.27
N ASN A 350 -21.18 2.03 -23.60
CA ASN A 350 -21.99 0.91 -24.07
C ASN A 350 -23.48 1.27 -24.13
N LEU A 351 -24.02 1.92 -23.09
CA LEU A 351 -25.39 2.43 -23.10
C LEU A 351 -25.63 3.43 -24.23
N LEU A 352 -24.69 4.37 -24.41
CA LEU A 352 -24.77 5.36 -25.49
C LEU A 352 -24.73 4.70 -26.88
N GLN A 353 -23.92 3.66 -27.07
CA GLN A 353 -23.84 2.93 -28.33
C GLN A 353 -25.16 2.24 -28.67
N VAL A 354 -25.80 1.58 -27.71
CA VAL A 354 -27.12 0.95 -27.92
C VAL A 354 -28.19 1.99 -28.27
N ILE A 355 -28.21 3.12 -27.56
CA ILE A 355 -29.15 4.20 -27.84
C ILE A 355 -28.90 4.78 -29.23
N ALA A 356 -27.64 5.06 -29.58
CA ALA A 356 -27.27 5.56 -30.91
C ALA A 356 -27.67 4.59 -32.02
N GLY A 357 -27.36 3.29 -31.87
CA GLY A 357 -27.68 2.27 -32.86
C GLY A 357 -29.17 2.21 -33.17
N ASN A 358 -30.01 2.12 -32.13
CA ASN A 358 -31.47 2.09 -32.28
C ASN A 358 -32.03 3.38 -32.92
N LEU A 359 -31.47 4.55 -32.56
CA LEU A 359 -31.85 5.82 -33.16
C LEU A 359 -31.51 5.88 -34.66
N HIS A 360 -30.33 5.40 -35.06
CA HIS A 360 -29.96 5.32 -36.47
C HIS A 360 -30.85 4.34 -37.25
N LEU A 361 -31.17 3.19 -36.66
CA LEU A 361 -32.10 2.21 -37.26
C LEU A 361 -33.50 2.84 -37.45
N LEU A 362 -34.00 3.57 -36.44
CA LEU A 362 -35.28 4.28 -36.53
C LEU A 362 -35.26 5.38 -37.60
N ALA A 363 -34.17 6.16 -37.70
CA ALA A 363 -34.01 7.15 -38.76
C ALA A 363 -34.02 6.53 -40.16
N ARG A 364 -33.49 5.31 -40.32
CA ARG A 364 -33.49 4.60 -41.61
C ARG A 364 -34.84 4.00 -41.97
N HIS A 365 -35.60 3.49 -41.00
CA HIS A 365 -36.96 2.96 -41.24
C HIS A 365 -37.98 4.06 -41.56
N GLU A 366 -37.86 5.22 -40.90
CA GLU A 366 -38.80 6.35 -41.03
C GLU A 366 -38.16 7.53 -41.79
N ARG A 367 -37.50 7.24 -42.93
CA ARG A 367 -36.77 8.24 -43.74
C ARG A 367 -37.62 9.44 -44.16
N ASP A 368 -38.87 9.20 -44.54
CA ASP A 368 -39.75 10.24 -45.09
C ASP A 368 -40.53 11.03 -44.01
N ASN A 369 -40.40 10.63 -42.74
CA ASN A 369 -41.15 11.23 -41.63
C ASN A 369 -40.35 12.36 -40.96
N LEU A 370 -40.56 13.60 -41.41
CA LEU A 370 -39.83 14.78 -40.92
C LEU A 370 -39.87 14.96 -39.40
N GLN A 371 -40.97 14.58 -38.73
CA GLN A 371 -41.06 14.71 -37.28
C GLN A 371 -40.19 13.68 -36.55
N VAL A 372 -40.13 12.45 -37.07
CA VAL A 372 -39.25 11.40 -36.54
C VAL A 372 -37.80 11.79 -36.78
N GLN A 373 -37.44 12.23 -37.99
CA GLN A 373 -36.08 12.69 -38.33
C GLN A 373 -35.61 13.80 -37.39
N ARG A 374 -36.45 14.82 -37.13
CA ARG A 374 -36.11 15.91 -36.22
C ARG A 374 -35.89 15.44 -34.77
N ARG A 375 -36.75 14.54 -34.27
CA ARG A 375 -36.63 14.02 -32.89
C ARG A 375 -35.41 13.10 -32.73
N VAL A 376 -35.17 12.23 -33.72
CA VAL A 376 -34.01 11.36 -33.76
C VAL A 376 -32.72 12.17 -33.82
N GLY A 377 -32.64 13.19 -34.69
CA GLY A 377 -31.48 14.07 -34.76
C GLY A 377 -31.19 14.80 -33.43
N ALA A 378 -32.23 15.26 -32.73
CA ALA A 378 -32.06 15.87 -31.40
C ALA A 378 -31.55 14.87 -30.34
N ALA A 379 -32.02 13.62 -30.39
CA ALA A 379 -31.58 12.55 -29.50
C ALA A 379 -30.14 12.11 -29.80
N LEU A 380 -29.77 11.94 -31.07
CA LEU A 380 -28.40 11.64 -31.49
C LEU A 380 -27.41 12.73 -31.04
N ALA A 381 -27.79 14.01 -31.19
CA ALA A 381 -26.98 15.12 -30.69
C ALA A 381 -26.82 15.10 -29.15
N ALA A 382 -27.79 14.53 -28.40
CA ALA A 382 -27.66 14.33 -26.96
C ALA A 382 -26.71 13.18 -26.63
N VAL A 383 -26.75 12.10 -27.41
CA VAL A 383 -25.83 10.96 -27.28
C VAL A 383 -24.39 11.40 -27.55
N GLU A 384 -24.12 12.19 -28.59
CA GLU A 384 -22.79 12.76 -28.84
C GLU A 384 -22.27 13.61 -27.68
N ARG A 385 -23.14 14.45 -27.08
CA ARG A 385 -22.78 15.22 -25.89
C ARG A 385 -22.46 14.31 -24.70
N GLY A 386 -23.23 13.25 -24.50
CA GLY A 386 -22.99 12.25 -23.46
C GLY A 386 -21.64 11.54 -23.66
N ALA A 387 -21.32 11.16 -24.89
CA ALA A 387 -20.05 10.53 -25.24
C ALA A 387 -18.88 11.47 -24.99
N LYS A 388 -19.00 12.75 -25.35
CA LYS A 388 -17.97 13.77 -25.09
C LYS A 388 -17.71 13.96 -23.59
N LEU A 389 -18.76 13.96 -22.78
CA LEU A 389 -18.64 14.06 -21.31
C LEU A 389 -17.97 12.80 -20.71
N SER A 390 -18.35 11.62 -21.19
CA SER A 390 -17.76 10.34 -20.78
C SER A 390 -16.25 10.32 -21.05
N SER A 391 -15.85 10.72 -22.26
CA SER A 391 -14.44 10.85 -22.66
C SER A 391 -13.66 11.87 -21.82
N GLN A 392 -14.30 12.96 -21.38
CA GLN A 392 -13.69 13.95 -20.48
C GLN A 392 -13.49 13.43 -19.04
N LEU A 393 -14.46 12.68 -18.50
CA LEU A 393 -14.33 12.00 -17.21
C LEU A 393 -13.19 10.97 -17.25
N LEU A 394 -13.02 10.30 -18.39
CA LEU A 394 -11.96 9.33 -18.60
C LEU A 394 -10.56 9.96 -18.74
N ALA A 395 -10.45 11.08 -19.47
CA ALA A 395 -9.22 11.87 -19.59
C ALA A 395 -8.72 12.36 -18.22
N PHE A 396 -9.64 12.53 -17.27
CA PHE A 396 -9.33 12.85 -15.89
C PHE A 396 -8.95 11.61 -15.06
N ALA A 397 -9.68 10.50 -15.24
CA ALA A 397 -9.48 9.25 -14.49
C ALA A 397 -8.12 8.58 -14.75
N ARG A 398 -7.59 8.70 -15.97
CA ARG A 398 -6.32 8.07 -16.36
C ARG A 398 -5.55 8.95 -17.32
N ARG A 399 -4.22 8.96 -17.18
CA ARG A 399 -3.27 9.50 -18.18
C ARG A 399 -3.52 8.80 -19.52
N GLN A 400 -4.33 9.41 -20.37
CA GLN A 400 -4.55 8.95 -21.73
C GLN A 400 -3.17 8.94 -22.43
N PRO A 401 -2.72 7.82 -23.00
CA PRO A 401 -1.54 7.83 -23.85
C PRO A 401 -1.89 8.73 -25.04
N LEU A 402 -1.20 9.87 -25.10
CA LEU A 402 -1.27 10.75 -26.26
C LEU A 402 -0.89 9.93 -27.50
N SER A 403 -1.49 10.24 -28.64
CA SER A 403 -0.96 9.81 -29.94
C SER A 403 -0.20 10.99 -30.54
N PRO A 404 0.97 11.37 -29.99
CA PRO A 404 1.65 12.56 -30.42
C PRO A 404 2.17 12.37 -31.85
N ALA A 405 1.97 13.38 -32.66
CA ALA A 405 2.54 13.47 -34.00
C ALA A 405 3.21 14.83 -34.14
N VAL A 406 4.14 14.92 -35.10
CA VAL A 406 4.77 16.19 -35.43
C VAL A 406 3.78 17.01 -36.24
N PHE A 407 3.35 18.11 -35.64
CA PHE A 407 2.20 18.88 -36.10
C PHE A 407 2.58 20.36 -36.26
N ASN A 408 2.16 20.97 -37.38
CA ASN A 408 2.28 22.41 -37.55
C ASN A 408 1.05 23.13 -36.93
N PRO A 409 1.24 23.98 -35.90
CA PRO A 409 0.15 24.67 -35.19
C PRO A 409 -0.80 25.44 -36.11
N ARG A 410 -0.34 25.88 -37.28
CA ARG A 410 -1.16 26.62 -38.25
C ARG A 410 -2.44 25.88 -38.64
N ARG A 411 -2.39 24.54 -38.76
CA ARG A 411 -3.54 23.73 -39.19
C ARG A 411 -4.67 23.66 -38.17
N ILE A 412 -4.39 23.85 -36.88
CA ILE A 412 -5.45 23.93 -35.86
C ILE A 412 -6.42 25.06 -36.21
N TYR A 413 -5.92 26.19 -36.68
CA TYR A 413 -6.74 27.37 -36.90
C TYR A 413 -7.69 27.25 -38.09
N GLU A 414 -7.28 26.53 -39.14
CA GLU A 414 -8.11 26.33 -40.33
C GLU A 414 -9.38 25.50 -40.03
N GLY A 415 -9.36 24.64 -39.01
CA GLY A 415 -10.53 23.86 -38.58
C GLY A 415 -11.22 24.34 -37.29
N LEU A 416 -10.47 24.94 -36.35
CA LEU A 416 -10.97 25.28 -35.02
C LEU A 416 -11.83 26.55 -35.00
N GLY A 417 -11.68 27.46 -35.99
CA GLY A 417 -12.44 28.70 -36.08
C GLY A 417 -13.97 28.47 -36.15
N GLU A 418 -14.41 27.58 -37.03
CA GLU A 418 -15.84 27.22 -37.14
C GLU A 418 -16.35 26.53 -35.86
N LEU A 419 -15.53 25.66 -35.27
CA LEU A 419 -15.88 24.92 -34.05
C LEU A 419 -16.06 25.88 -32.86
N LEU A 420 -15.11 26.79 -32.65
CA LEU A 420 -15.16 27.78 -31.59
C LEU A 420 -16.35 28.72 -31.76
N GLN A 421 -16.63 29.16 -32.98
CA GLN A 421 -17.76 30.04 -33.25
C GLN A 421 -19.10 29.35 -32.95
N ARG A 422 -19.26 28.06 -33.30
CA ARG A 422 -20.43 27.25 -32.92
C ARG A 422 -20.54 27.03 -31.41
N ALA A 423 -19.42 26.85 -30.72
CA ALA A 423 -19.41 26.54 -29.28
C ALA A 423 -19.60 27.77 -28.37
N LEU A 424 -19.12 28.94 -28.80
CA LEU A 424 -19.08 30.16 -27.99
C LEU A 424 -20.25 31.11 -28.27
N GLY A 425 -20.90 30.98 -29.43
CA GLY A 425 -22.03 31.82 -29.84
C GLY A 425 -21.60 33.12 -30.54
N GLU A 426 -22.56 33.82 -31.14
CA GLU A 426 -22.32 35.02 -31.97
C GLU A 426 -21.90 36.27 -31.17
N THR A 427 -22.09 36.27 -29.85
CA THR A 427 -21.82 37.40 -28.95
C THR A 427 -20.36 37.48 -28.47
N ILE A 428 -19.56 36.45 -28.75
CA ILE A 428 -18.12 36.44 -28.45
C ILE A 428 -17.34 36.75 -29.72
N GLN A 429 -16.50 37.79 -29.66
CA GLN A 429 -15.53 38.08 -30.72
C GLN A 429 -14.25 37.28 -30.50
N ILE A 430 -13.77 36.60 -31.53
CA ILE A 430 -12.55 35.79 -31.49
C ILE A 430 -11.49 36.50 -32.33
N ASP A 431 -10.40 36.93 -31.68
CA ASP A 431 -9.24 37.57 -32.32
C ASP A 431 -8.06 36.58 -32.31
N VAL A 432 -7.59 36.18 -33.49
CA VAL A 432 -6.52 35.17 -33.64
C VAL A 432 -5.30 35.79 -34.30
N GLN A 433 -4.14 35.72 -33.63
CA GLN A 433 -2.89 36.31 -34.11
C GLN A 433 -1.75 35.29 -34.05
N LEU A 434 -1.13 34.97 -35.19
CA LEU A 434 -0.15 33.89 -35.30
C LEU A 434 1.07 34.31 -36.13
N PRO A 435 2.21 33.63 -35.95
CA PRO A 435 3.35 33.82 -36.82
C PRO A 435 3.00 33.29 -38.22
N LYS A 436 3.59 33.89 -39.27
CA LYS A 436 3.44 33.37 -40.64
C LYS A 436 4.01 31.96 -40.80
N ASP A 437 5.00 31.62 -39.99
CA ASP A 437 5.71 30.33 -40.03
C ASP A 437 5.95 29.83 -38.59
N PRO A 438 4.93 29.24 -37.94
CA PRO A 438 5.08 28.69 -36.60
C PRO A 438 5.92 27.41 -36.66
N TRP A 439 6.78 27.23 -35.66
CA TRP A 439 7.58 26.02 -35.53
C TRP A 439 6.70 24.77 -35.30
N CYS A 440 7.16 23.61 -35.75
CA CYS A 440 6.49 22.34 -35.52
C CYS A 440 6.57 21.94 -34.04
N ILE A 441 5.54 21.27 -33.54
CA ILE A 441 5.46 20.76 -32.17
C ILE A 441 5.06 19.29 -32.18
N HIS A 442 5.54 18.52 -31.20
CA HIS A 442 5.23 17.09 -31.07
C HIS A 442 4.11 16.89 -30.03
N VAL A 443 2.86 16.85 -30.49
CA VAL A 443 1.66 16.85 -29.64
C VAL A 443 0.56 15.98 -30.24
N ASP A 444 -0.40 15.58 -29.41
CA ASP A 444 -1.67 15.04 -29.88
C ASP A 444 -2.59 16.18 -30.33
N ARG A 445 -3.00 16.16 -31.60
CA ARG A 445 -3.84 17.20 -32.20
C ARG A 445 -5.17 17.34 -31.49
N ASN A 446 -5.87 16.24 -31.23
CA ASN A 446 -7.20 16.26 -30.63
C ASN A 446 -7.14 16.84 -29.21
N GLN A 447 -6.08 16.53 -28.46
CA GLN A 447 -5.88 17.07 -27.12
C GLN A 447 -5.53 18.56 -27.14
N LEU A 448 -4.76 19.03 -28.13
CA LEU A 448 -4.47 20.45 -28.29
C LEU A 448 -5.73 21.25 -28.65
N GLU A 449 -6.55 20.74 -29.59
CA GLU A 449 -7.84 21.36 -29.95
C GLU A 449 -8.79 21.42 -28.74
N ASN A 450 -8.89 20.32 -27.98
CA ASN A 450 -9.68 20.26 -26.75
C ASN A 450 -9.16 21.22 -25.66
N ALA A 451 -7.83 21.37 -25.54
CA ALA A 451 -7.24 22.30 -24.59
C ALA A 451 -7.62 23.75 -24.91
N VAL A 452 -7.50 24.16 -26.18
CA VAL A 452 -7.91 25.50 -26.62
C VAL A 452 -9.42 25.72 -26.43
N LEU A 453 -10.24 24.73 -26.79
CA LEU A 453 -11.70 24.80 -26.60
C LEU A 453 -12.08 24.96 -25.12
N ASN A 454 -11.45 24.20 -24.22
CA ASN A 454 -11.70 24.31 -22.78
C ASN A 454 -11.34 25.69 -22.23
N LEU A 455 -10.21 26.25 -22.67
CA LEU A 455 -9.81 27.61 -22.29
C LEU A 455 -10.81 28.64 -22.82
N ALA A 456 -11.27 28.49 -24.06
CA ALA A 456 -12.24 29.42 -24.66
C ALA A 456 -13.63 29.36 -23.99
N ILE A 457 -14.10 28.17 -23.60
CA ILE A 457 -15.35 28.01 -22.84
C ILE A 457 -15.23 28.68 -21.46
N ASN A 458 -14.10 28.48 -20.78
CA ASN A 458 -13.85 29.13 -19.48
C ASN A 458 -13.79 30.66 -19.61
N ALA A 459 -13.15 31.17 -20.66
CA ALA A 459 -13.10 32.59 -20.99
C ALA A 459 -14.51 33.17 -21.22
N ARG A 460 -15.34 32.53 -22.05
CA ARG A 460 -16.74 32.94 -22.29
C ARG A 460 -17.53 33.02 -20.98
N ASP A 461 -17.43 32.00 -20.15
CA ASP A 461 -18.17 31.93 -18.89
C ASP A 461 -17.72 33.04 -17.92
N ALA A 462 -16.41 33.34 -17.89
CA ALA A 462 -15.86 34.46 -17.12
C ALA A 462 -16.33 35.84 -17.60
N MET A 463 -16.71 35.94 -18.88
CA MET A 463 -17.25 37.15 -19.52
C MET A 463 -18.79 37.19 -19.53
N LYS A 464 -19.48 36.18 -18.97
CA LYS A 464 -20.95 36.05 -19.01
C LYS A 464 -21.54 36.04 -20.44
N GLY A 465 -20.78 35.55 -21.42
CA GLY A 465 -21.24 35.35 -22.79
C GLY A 465 -21.04 36.51 -23.76
N GLU A 466 -20.45 37.65 -23.35
CA GLU A 466 -20.14 38.78 -24.23
C GLU A 466 -18.71 39.28 -23.98
N GLY A 467 -17.91 39.46 -25.03
CA GLY A 467 -16.54 39.98 -24.91
C GLY A 467 -15.61 39.50 -26.01
N VAL A 468 -14.30 39.68 -25.78
CA VAL A 468 -13.25 39.32 -26.76
C VAL A 468 -12.36 38.23 -26.18
N ILE A 469 -12.25 37.12 -26.91
CA ILE A 469 -11.23 36.08 -26.66
C ILE A 469 -10.11 36.28 -27.66
N ARG A 470 -8.89 36.49 -27.18
CA ARG A 470 -7.70 36.60 -28.03
C ARG A 470 -6.87 35.32 -27.93
N ILE A 471 -6.56 34.71 -29.08
CA ILE A 471 -5.68 33.55 -29.18
C ILE A 471 -4.42 33.99 -29.93
N THR A 472 -3.27 33.94 -29.27
CA THR A 472 -1.98 34.33 -29.86
C THR A 472 -0.99 33.17 -29.92
N GLY A 473 -0.27 33.02 -31.03
CA GLY A 473 0.86 32.10 -31.14
C GLY A 473 2.16 32.85 -31.43
N GLU A 474 3.25 32.45 -30.78
CA GLU A 474 4.58 33.06 -30.94
C GLU A 474 5.68 31.99 -30.86
N ASN A 475 6.71 32.12 -31.69
CA ASN A 475 7.95 31.36 -31.55
C ASN A 475 8.83 32.12 -30.54
N ILE A 476 9.25 31.47 -29.45
CA ILE A 476 10.03 32.08 -28.37
C ILE A 476 11.28 31.24 -28.07
N SER A 477 12.42 31.91 -27.95
CA SER A 477 13.66 31.32 -27.45
C SER A 477 13.92 31.83 -26.03
N LEU A 478 13.88 30.95 -25.04
CA LEU A 478 14.06 31.31 -23.63
C LEU A 478 15.53 31.16 -23.23
N SER A 479 16.14 32.25 -22.74
CA SER A 479 17.49 32.22 -22.16
C SER A 479 17.50 31.53 -20.78
N PRO A 480 18.68 31.11 -20.27
CA PRO A 480 18.80 30.49 -18.93
C PRO A 480 18.27 31.37 -17.78
N GLU A 481 18.44 32.68 -17.88
CA GLU A 481 17.97 33.66 -16.87
C GLU A 481 16.44 33.82 -16.89
N GLU A 482 15.85 33.86 -18.08
CA GLU A 482 14.39 33.96 -18.27
C GLU A 482 13.67 32.65 -17.94
N GLY A 483 14.31 31.50 -18.24
CA GLY A 483 13.82 30.18 -17.89
C GLY A 483 13.72 29.97 -16.38
N CYS A 484 14.76 30.35 -15.61
CA CYS A 484 14.75 30.24 -14.15
C CYS A 484 13.65 31.10 -13.50
N ARG A 485 13.37 32.30 -14.03
CA ARG A 485 12.32 33.19 -13.50
C ARG A 485 10.90 32.62 -13.66
N ASN A 486 10.66 31.87 -14.73
CA ASN A 486 9.33 31.34 -15.07
C ASN A 486 9.18 29.84 -14.76
N GLY A 487 10.22 29.17 -14.25
CA GLY A 487 10.21 27.72 -14.00
C GLY A 487 10.14 26.88 -15.28
N ILE A 488 10.66 27.41 -16.40
CA ILE A 488 10.71 26.76 -17.72
C ILE A 488 12.18 26.49 -18.06
N GLY A 489 12.51 25.31 -18.59
CA GLY A 489 13.89 25.03 -19.01
C GLY A 489 14.31 25.92 -20.19
N PRO A 490 15.59 26.32 -20.32
CA PRO A 490 16.05 27.11 -21.47
C PRO A 490 15.87 26.31 -22.78
N GLY A 491 15.52 27.00 -23.87
CA GLY A 491 15.29 26.35 -25.16
C GLY A 491 14.35 27.10 -26.11
N GLU A 492 14.06 26.50 -27.26
CA GLU A 492 13.12 26.99 -28.27
C GLU A 492 11.72 26.39 -28.05
N TYR A 493 10.72 27.25 -27.95
CA TYR A 493 9.35 26.88 -27.71
C TYR A 493 8.38 27.60 -28.66
N VAL A 494 7.26 26.96 -28.95
CA VAL A 494 6.06 27.62 -29.45
C VAL A 494 5.17 27.95 -28.26
N ARG A 495 4.87 29.24 -28.07
CA ARG A 495 3.95 29.74 -27.05
C ARG A 495 2.58 29.97 -27.66
N LEU A 496 1.57 29.27 -27.17
CA LEU A 496 0.16 29.48 -27.49
C LEU A 496 -0.56 30.10 -26.28
N SER A 497 -1.13 31.29 -26.45
CA SER A 497 -1.82 32.02 -25.38
C SER A 497 -3.30 32.18 -25.68
N VAL A 498 -4.15 32.01 -24.67
CA VAL A 498 -5.58 32.32 -24.71
C VAL A 498 -5.85 33.37 -23.64
N SER A 499 -6.39 34.51 -24.06
CA SER A 499 -6.68 35.67 -23.21
C SER A 499 -8.17 36.02 -23.28
N ASP A 500 -8.74 36.38 -22.15
CA ASP A 500 -10.09 36.93 -22.03
C ASP A 500 -10.11 38.28 -21.33
N THR A 501 -11.22 39.01 -21.46
CA THR A 501 -11.49 40.27 -20.77
C THR A 501 -12.57 40.11 -19.69
N GLY A 502 -12.63 38.93 -19.07
CA GLY A 502 -13.67 38.56 -18.11
C GLY A 502 -13.40 39.05 -16.69
N ALA A 503 -14.13 38.47 -15.73
CA ALA A 503 -14.06 38.88 -14.32
C ALA A 503 -12.70 38.63 -13.64
N GLY A 504 -11.83 37.81 -14.23
CA GLY A 504 -10.53 37.42 -13.64
C GLY A 504 -10.67 36.62 -12.34
N MET A 505 -9.54 36.31 -11.71
CA MET A 505 -9.46 35.47 -10.51
C MET A 505 -8.67 36.15 -9.38
N PRO A 506 -9.14 36.09 -8.13
CA PRO A 506 -8.35 36.53 -6.98
C PRO A 506 -7.18 35.57 -6.69
N PRO A 507 -6.10 36.02 -6.01
CA PRO A 507 -4.90 35.21 -5.79
C PRO A 507 -5.14 33.86 -5.10
N ALA A 508 -6.15 33.77 -4.24
CA ALA A 508 -6.53 32.53 -3.55
C ALA A 508 -7.10 31.47 -4.51
N VAL A 509 -7.84 31.90 -5.55
CA VAL A 509 -8.40 31.03 -6.59
C VAL A 509 -7.31 30.64 -7.57
N LEU A 510 -6.46 31.59 -7.97
CA LEU A 510 -5.37 31.35 -8.94
C LEU A 510 -4.39 30.26 -8.48
N ARG A 511 -4.10 30.17 -7.17
CA ARG A 511 -3.23 29.10 -6.61
C ARG A 511 -3.81 27.70 -6.72
N ARG A 512 -5.13 27.60 -6.84
CA ARG A 512 -5.88 26.33 -6.80
C ARG A 512 -6.52 25.98 -8.13
N VAL A 513 -6.39 26.82 -9.14
CA VAL A 513 -7.14 26.72 -10.40
C VAL A 513 -6.79 25.48 -11.23
N PHE A 514 -5.60 24.90 -11.03
CA PHE A 514 -5.20 23.63 -11.62
C PHE A 514 -5.52 22.41 -10.74
N GLU A 515 -6.06 22.61 -9.52
CA GLU A 515 -6.51 21.51 -8.67
C GLU A 515 -7.71 20.79 -9.34
N PRO A 516 -7.67 19.46 -9.43
CA PRO A 516 -8.82 18.67 -9.85
C PRO A 516 -10.12 19.00 -9.08
N PHE A 517 -11.23 19.09 -9.80
CA PHE A 517 -12.58 19.35 -9.27
C PHE A 517 -12.78 20.71 -8.62
N PHE A 518 -11.76 21.58 -8.62
CA PHE A 518 -11.89 22.92 -8.12
C PHE A 518 -12.70 23.77 -9.11
N THR A 519 -13.82 24.34 -8.65
CA THR A 519 -14.68 25.21 -9.45
C THR A 519 -15.20 26.36 -8.60
N THR A 520 -15.33 27.54 -9.21
CA THR A 520 -15.98 28.72 -8.63
C THR A 520 -17.43 28.88 -9.10
N LYS A 521 -17.91 27.96 -9.97
CA LYS A 521 -19.27 27.97 -10.52
C LYS A 521 -20.24 27.25 -9.56
N PRO A 522 -21.54 27.62 -9.55
CA PRO A 522 -22.57 26.94 -8.75
C PRO A 522 -22.65 25.44 -9.07
N ASP A 523 -23.12 24.65 -8.10
CA ASP A 523 -23.26 23.19 -8.22
C ASP A 523 -24.00 22.78 -9.52
N GLY A 524 -23.34 21.96 -10.34
CA GLY A 524 -23.86 21.46 -11.62
C GLY A 524 -23.48 22.27 -12.86
N HIS A 525 -22.86 23.45 -12.73
CA HIS A 525 -22.49 24.31 -13.88
C HIS A 525 -21.00 24.31 -14.25
N GLY A 526 -20.18 23.50 -13.57
CA GLY A 526 -18.76 23.33 -13.91
C GLY A 526 -18.19 22.06 -13.29
N THR A 527 -17.52 21.25 -14.10
CA THR A 527 -16.89 20.00 -13.65
C THR A 527 -15.64 20.24 -12.81
N GLY A 528 -15.04 21.43 -12.89
CA GLY A 528 -13.74 21.73 -12.26
C GLY A 528 -12.57 20.94 -12.85
N LEU A 529 -12.76 20.32 -14.02
CA LEU A 529 -11.76 19.47 -14.67
C LEU A 529 -11.04 20.12 -15.85
N GLY A 530 -11.63 21.17 -16.44
CA GLY A 530 -11.14 21.76 -17.69
C GLY A 530 -9.69 22.23 -17.62
N LEU A 531 -9.34 23.03 -16.60
CA LEU A 531 -8.00 23.61 -16.49
C LEU A 531 -6.95 22.58 -16.04
N SER A 532 -7.33 21.62 -15.19
CA SER A 532 -6.45 20.51 -14.79
C SER A 532 -6.10 19.59 -15.97
N MET A 533 -7.05 19.37 -16.89
CA MET A 533 -6.80 18.59 -18.12
C MET A 533 -5.82 19.31 -19.05
N VAL A 534 -5.99 20.63 -19.24
CA VAL A 534 -5.04 21.45 -20.03
C VAL A 534 -3.63 21.36 -19.44
N PHE A 535 -3.49 21.52 -18.13
CA PHE A 535 -2.20 21.41 -17.45
C PHE A 535 -1.56 20.03 -17.64
N GLY A 536 -2.34 18.96 -17.46
CA GLY A 536 -1.88 17.57 -17.63
C GLY A 536 -1.39 17.29 -19.06
N PHE A 537 -2.18 17.68 -20.06
CA PHE A 537 -1.84 17.52 -21.48
C PHE A 537 -0.53 18.23 -21.86
N VAL A 538 -0.39 19.50 -21.48
CA VAL A 538 0.80 20.28 -21.83
C VAL A 538 2.04 19.70 -21.16
N LYS A 539 1.94 19.27 -19.89
CA LYS A 539 3.05 18.60 -19.19
C LYS A 539 3.44 17.27 -19.83
N GLN A 540 2.44 16.47 -20.25
CA GLN A 540 2.68 15.19 -20.92
C GLN A 540 3.31 15.36 -22.31
N SER A 541 3.07 16.50 -22.95
CA SER A 541 3.71 16.88 -24.22
C SER A 541 5.11 17.51 -24.05
N GLY A 542 5.71 17.40 -22.85
CA GLY A 542 7.02 18.00 -22.55
C GLY A 542 7.00 19.53 -22.39
N GLY A 543 5.81 20.12 -22.28
CA GLY A 543 5.60 21.56 -22.24
C GLY A 543 5.45 22.18 -20.85
N HIS A 544 5.12 23.47 -20.82
CA HIS A 544 4.84 24.23 -19.60
C HIS A 544 3.57 25.07 -19.74
N VAL A 545 2.83 25.28 -18.64
CA VAL A 545 1.66 26.17 -18.61
C VAL A 545 1.89 27.28 -17.59
N GLN A 546 1.64 28.51 -18.00
CA GLN A 546 1.66 29.69 -17.16
C GLN A 546 0.29 30.35 -17.20
N ILE A 547 -0.18 30.84 -16.06
CA ILE A 547 -1.45 31.57 -15.97
C ILE A 547 -1.25 32.87 -15.20
N SER A 548 -1.79 33.96 -15.74
CA SER A 548 -1.91 35.25 -15.07
C SER A 548 -3.37 35.69 -15.11
N SER A 549 -3.84 36.23 -13.98
CA SER A 549 -5.23 36.69 -13.86
C SER A 549 -5.31 37.75 -12.78
N GLU A 550 -6.05 38.83 -13.06
CA GLU A 550 -6.32 39.89 -12.10
C GLU A 550 -7.83 40.16 -12.06
N PRO A 551 -8.43 40.34 -10.86
CA PRO A 551 -9.85 40.65 -10.75
C PRO A 551 -10.24 41.89 -11.57
N GLY A 552 -11.20 41.72 -12.48
CA GLY A 552 -11.73 42.76 -13.37
C GLY A 552 -10.89 43.05 -14.63
N GLN A 553 -9.73 42.40 -14.82
CA GLN A 553 -8.88 42.57 -16.01
C GLN A 553 -8.88 41.35 -16.94
N GLY A 554 -9.43 40.21 -16.48
CA GLY A 554 -9.50 38.96 -17.24
C GLY A 554 -8.39 37.98 -16.89
N THR A 555 -8.26 36.93 -17.72
CA THR A 555 -7.29 35.85 -17.53
C THR A 555 -6.49 35.61 -18.80
N VAL A 556 -5.20 35.33 -18.65
CA VAL A 556 -4.30 34.90 -19.72
C VAL A 556 -3.69 33.56 -19.34
N VAL A 557 -3.90 32.56 -20.19
CA VAL A 557 -3.30 31.22 -20.06
C VAL A 557 -2.33 31.00 -21.21
N GLN A 558 -1.09 30.67 -20.91
CA GLN A 558 0.01 30.50 -21.87
C GLN A 558 0.53 29.07 -21.79
N MET A 559 0.52 28.38 -22.93
CA MET A 559 1.01 27.01 -23.09
C MET A 559 2.29 27.04 -23.93
N TYR A 560 3.35 26.41 -23.44
CA TYR A 560 4.67 26.35 -24.07
C TYR A 560 4.94 24.93 -24.54
N PHE A 561 5.21 24.76 -25.82
CA PHE A 561 5.52 23.46 -26.44
C PHE A 561 6.94 23.50 -27.03
N PRO A 562 7.80 22.50 -26.76
CA PRO A 562 9.13 22.45 -27.36
C PRO A 562 9.09 22.42 -28.89
N HIS A 563 10.00 23.14 -29.54
CA HIS A 563 10.19 23.07 -30.99
C HIS A 563 10.65 21.66 -31.42
N SER A 564 9.92 21.03 -32.33
CA SER A 564 10.31 19.77 -32.98
C SER A 564 11.01 20.03 -34.32
N LEU A 565 12.15 19.36 -34.53
CA LEU A 565 12.93 19.42 -35.77
C LEU A 565 12.56 18.32 -36.79
N GLU A 566 11.62 17.44 -36.42
CA GLU A 566 11.14 16.36 -37.28
C GLU A 566 10.20 16.90 -38.38
N PRO A 567 10.10 16.23 -39.54
CA PRO A 567 9.17 16.63 -40.60
C PRO A 567 7.71 16.41 -40.17
N GLU A 568 6.81 17.29 -40.63
CA GLU A 568 5.38 17.17 -40.37
C GLU A 568 4.84 15.83 -40.88
N SER A 569 4.04 15.14 -40.06
CA SER A 569 3.38 13.90 -40.45
C SER A 569 2.24 14.21 -41.43
N GLN A 570 2.32 13.72 -42.68
CA GLN A 570 1.23 13.87 -43.65
C GLN A 570 0.13 12.82 -43.40
N GLU A 571 -0.99 13.22 -42.82
CA GLU A 571 -2.26 12.50 -43.03
C GLU A 571 -2.76 12.79 -44.45
N ALA A 572 -2.66 11.79 -45.33
CA ALA A 572 -3.34 11.83 -46.61
C ALA A 572 -4.83 11.51 -46.39
N PRO A 573 -5.77 12.41 -46.74
CA PRO A 573 -7.17 12.03 -46.78
C PRO A 573 -7.39 11.12 -47.98
N ALA A 574 -7.43 9.81 -47.75
CA ALA A 574 -7.87 8.87 -48.77
C ALA A 574 -9.39 9.06 -48.95
N LEU A 575 -9.76 9.87 -49.96
CA LEU A 575 -11.10 9.87 -50.53
C LEU A 575 -11.32 8.51 -51.20
N VAL A 576 -11.82 7.53 -50.43
CA VAL A 576 -12.28 6.26 -50.98
C VAL A 576 -13.72 6.46 -51.42
N GLU A 577 -13.95 6.42 -52.73
CA GLU A 577 -15.29 6.35 -53.32
C GLU A 577 -16.03 5.12 -52.77
N LEU A 578 -17.23 5.33 -52.23
CA LEU A 578 -18.13 4.28 -51.76
C LEU A 578 -18.51 3.36 -52.94
N GLN A 579 -17.77 2.27 -53.15
CA GLN A 579 -18.22 1.17 -54.02
C GLN A 579 -19.12 0.20 -53.24
N GLU A 580 -20.26 -0.13 -53.86
CA GLU A 580 -21.23 -1.12 -53.40
C GLU A 580 -20.57 -2.49 -53.25
N GLY A 581 -20.42 -2.96 -52.02
CA GLY A 581 -20.29 -4.39 -51.80
C GLY A 581 -20.76 -4.79 -50.41
N GLY A 582 -21.46 -5.91 -50.41
CA GLY A 582 -22.07 -6.60 -49.27
C GLY A 582 -22.25 -8.05 -49.68
N ARG A 583 -21.15 -8.77 -49.89
CA ARG A 583 -21.17 -10.23 -50.10
C ARG A 583 -20.24 -10.96 -49.13
N GLU A 584 -19.45 -10.21 -48.39
CA GLU A 584 -18.48 -10.68 -47.42
C GLU A 584 -19.19 -11.13 -46.13
N THR A 585 -18.58 -12.11 -45.46
CA THR A 585 -19.04 -12.64 -44.18
C THR A 585 -18.24 -12.03 -43.04
N ILE A 586 -18.92 -11.37 -42.10
CA ILE A 586 -18.33 -10.71 -40.94
C ILE A 586 -18.68 -11.50 -39.68
N LEU A 587 -17.68 -11.89 -38.89
CA LEU A 587 -17.87 -12.45 -37.55
C LEU A 587 -17.82 -11.32 -36.53
N VAL A 588 -18.94 -11.04 -35.86
CA VAL A 588 -19.08 -10.05 -34.79
C VAL A 588 -18.90 -10.74 -33.45
N VAL A 589 -17.92 -10.29 -32.66
CA VAL A 589 -17.59 -10.80 -31.33
C VAL A 589 -17.74 -9.66 -30.32
N GLU A 590 -18.78 -9.74 -29.49
CA GLU A 590 -19.15 -8.68 -28.55
C GLU A 590 -19.92 -9.32 -27.40
N ASP A 591 -19.57 -9.01 -26.14
CA ASP A 591 -20.20 -9.62 -24.96
C ASP A 591 -21.57 -8.98 -24.64
N ASN A 592 -21.71 -7.68 -24.90
CA ASN A 592 -22.95 -6.97 -24.70
C ASN A 592 -23.99 -7.29 -25.79
N GLU A 593 -25.07 -8.00 -25.41
CA GLU A 593 -26.16 -8.39 -26.32
C GLU A 593 -26.77 -7.20 -27.10
N GLY A 594 -26.95 -6.05 -26.44
CA GLY A 594 -27.54 -4.87 -27.07
C GLY A 594 -26.61 -4.22 -28.10
N VAL A 595 -25.30 -4.14 -27.79
CA VAL A 595 -24.30 -3.61 -28.73
C VAL A 595 -24.12 -4.58 -29.90
N ARG A 596 -24.06 -5.88 -29.61
CA ARG A 596 -23.98 -6.97 -30.60
C ARG A 596 -25.16 -6.91 -31.57
N GLY A 597 -26.39 -6.84 -31.05
CA GLY A 597 -27.60 -6.76 -31.86
C GLY A 597 -27.63 -5.52 -32.76
N ALA A 598 -27.29 -4.35 -32.22
CA ALA A 598 -27.22 -3.12 -33.02
C ALA A 598 -26.17 -3.19 -34.14
N ALA A 599 -24.98 -3.74 -33.85
CA ALA A 599 -23.93 -3.91 -34.85
C ALA A 599 -24.34 -4.89 -35.96
N VAL A 600 -24.97 -6.02 -35.60
CA VAL A 600 -25.49 -7.01 -36.54
C VAL A 600 -26.50 -6.38 -37.49
N GLU A 601 -27.53 -5.71 -36.96
CA GLU A 601 -28.56 -5.09 -37.79
C GLU A 601 -27.98 -4.02 -38.75
N LEU A 602 -27.01 -3.22 -38.29
CA LEU A 602 -26.37 -2.20 -39.12
C LEU A 602 -25.54 -2.81 -40.26
N LEU A 603 -24.82 -3.89 -39.99
CA LEU A 603 -24.01 -4.59 -40.99
C LEU A 603 -24.89 -5.37 -42.00
N GLU A 604 -25.94 -6.04 -41.53
CA GLU A 604 -26.90 -6.74 -42.41
C GLU A 604 -27.63 -5.76 -43.34
N GLN A 605 -28.07 -4.60 -42.83
CA GLN A 605 -28.67 -3.54 -43.66
C GLN A 605 -27.69 -2.95 -44.68
N SER A 606 -26.39 -3.06 -44.42
CA SER A 606 -25.33 -2.65 -45.34
C SER A 606 -24.96 -3.74 -46.35
N GLY A 607 -25.64 -4.90 -46.28
CA GLY A 607 -25.54 -6.01 -47.22
C GLY A 607 -24.59 -7.12 -46.79
N TYR A 608 -23.96 -7.06 -45.62
CA TYR A 608 -23.03 -8.11 -45.18
C TYR A 608 -23.76 -9.35 -44.67
N THR A 609 -23.13 -10.53 -44.82
CA THR A 609 -23.55 -11.73 -44.09
C THR A 609 -22.91 -11.67 -42.71
N VAL A 610 -23.70 -11.67 -41.64
CA VAL A 610 -23.17 -11.50 -40.28
C VAL A 610 -23.33 -12.79 -39.48
N LEU A 611 -22.26 -13.16 -38.78
CA LEU A 611 -22.23 -14.24 -37.80
C LEU A 611 -21.87 -13.65 -36.44
N THR A 612 -22.35 -14.23 -35.36
CA THR A 612 -22.19 -13.69 -34.00
C THR A 612 -21.54 -14.68 -33.07
N ALA A 613 -20.65 -14.19 -32.20
CA ALA A 613 -20.14 -14.89 -31.04
C ALA A 613 -20.26 -14.00 -29.79
N GLU A 614 -20.51 -14.61 -28.65
CA GLU A 614 -20.71 -13.87 -27.38
C GLU A 614 -19.40 -13.51 -26.69
N ASP A 615 -18.32 -14.24 -26.95
CA ASP A 615 -17.01 -13.98 -26.37
C ASP A 615 -15.89 -14.56 -27.26
N GLY A 616 -14.64 -14.37 -26.82
CA GLY A 616 -13.47 -14.88 -27.54
C GLY A 616 -13.40 -16.41 -27.59
N ASP A 617 -13.94 -17.12 -26.59
CA ASP A 617 -13.92 -18.58 -26.50
C ASP A 617 -14.87 -19.18 -27.56
N ASP A 618 -16.08 -18.65 -27.66
CA ASP A 618 -17.10 -19.02 -28.65
C ASP A 618 -16.63 -18.70 -30.07
N ALA A 619 -16.07 -17.49 -30.28
CA ALA A 619 -15.49 -17.11 -31.56
C ALA A 619 -14.37 -18.09 -31.98
N MET A 620 -13.43 -18.40 -31.08
CA MET A 620 -12.34 -19.32 -31.38
C MET A 620 -12.83 -20.74 -31.65
N LEU A 621 -13.89 -21.19 -30.98
CA LEU A 621 -14.54 -22.48 -31.26
C LEU A 621 -15.10 -22.52 -32.68
N MET A 622 -15.87 -21.48 -33.09
CA MET A 622 -16.41 -21.38 -34.45
C MET A 622 -15.29 -21.38 -35.50
N LEU A 623 -14.23 -20.62 -35.28
CA LEU A 623 -13.08 -20.53 -36.21
C LEU A 623 -12.31 -21.86 -36.33
N ARG A 624 -12.21 -22.64 -35.24
CA ARG A 624 -11.58 -23.97 -35.24
C ARG A 624 -12.45 -25.06 -35.87
N THR A 625 -13.77 -24.93 -35.79
CA THR A 625 -14.72 -25.90 -36.40
C THR A 625 -14.87 -25.73 -37.91
N GLY A 626 -14.16 -24.75 -38.51
CA GLY A 626 -14.05 -24.58 -39.96
C GLY A 626 -14.64 -23.28 -40.48
N LEU A 627 -15.17 -22.40 -39.61
CA LEU A 627 -15.64 -21.10 -40.04
C LEU A 627 -14.47 -20.25 -40.59
N ARG A 628 -14.73 -19.56 -41.70
CA ARG A 628 -13.77 -18.69 -42.38
C ARG A 628 -14.48 -17.38 -42.75
N PRO A 629 -14.51 -16.39 -41.84
CA PRO A 629 -15.04 -15.07 -42.15
C PRO A 629 -14.03 -14.27 -42.98
N ASP A 630 -14.51 -13.25 -43.68
CA ASP A 630 -13.67 -12.29 -44.42
C ASP A 630 -13.14 -11.19 -43.46
N LEU A 631 -13.91 -10.86 -42.41
CA LEU A 631 -13.56 -9.89 -41.37
C LEU A 631 -14.00 -10.41 -39.99
N ILE A 632 -13.16 -10.23 -38.98
CA ILE A 632 -13.54 -10.34 -37.57
C ILE A 632 -13.72 -8.93 -37.02
N PHE A 633 -14.93 -8.61 -36.57
CA PHE A 633 -15.24 -7.39 -35.85
C PHE A 633 -15.37 -7.72 -34.35
N THR A 634 -14.46 -7.25 -33.52
CA THR A 634 -14.35 -7.69 -32.12
C THR A 634 -14.18 -6.53 -31.15
N ASP A 635 -14.78 -6.62 -29.96
CA ASP A 635 -14.41 -5.72 -28.85
C ASP A 635 -12.98 -6.02 -28.38
N VAL A 636 -12.27 -5.00 -27.89
CA VAL A 636 -10.89 -5.14 -27.41
C VAL A 636 -10.86 -5.79 -26.02
N VAL A 637 -11.80 -5.45 -25.12
CA VAL A 637 -11.91 -6.05 -23.79
C VAL A 637 -13.17 -6.89 -23.71
N MET A 638 -13.00 -8.19 -23.60
CA MET A 638 -14.09 -9.15 -23.40
C MET A 638 -13.71 -10.13 -22.30
N PRO A 639 -14.69 -10.60 -21.50
CA PRO A 639 -14.48 -11.72 -20.58
C PRO A 639 -14.20 -13.01 -21.36
N GLY A 640 -13.43 -13.93 -20.78
CA GLY A 640 -13.09 -15.21 -21.40
C GLY A 640 -11.63 -15.60 -21.21
N ARG A 641 -11.28 -16.82 -21.64
CA ARG A 641 -9.89 -17.30 -21.63
C ARG A 641 -9.14 -16.83 -22.86
N ILE A 642 -9.81 -16.79 -24.01
CA ILE A 642 -9.28 -16.28 -25.26
C ILE A 642 -9.45 -14.76 -25.30
N LYS A 643 -8.35 -14.05 -25.52
CA LYS A 643 -8.35 -12.59 -25.68
C LYS A 643 -8.59 -12.21 -27.13
N SER A 644 -9.06 -10.98 -27.34
CA SER A 644 -9.20 -10.36 -28.67
C SER A 644 -7.89 -10.35 -29.47
N THR A 645 -6.74 -10.26 -28.79
CA THR A 645 -5.41 -10.40 -29.38
C THR A 645 -5.15 -11.77 -29.97
N ASP A 646 -5.61 -12.83 -29.31
CA ASP A 646 -5.40 -14.21 -29.74
C ASP A 646 -6.23 -14.52 -31.00
N LEU A 647 -7.42 -13.91 -31.12
CA LEU A 647 -8.23 -13.94 -32.34
C LEU A 647 -7.52 -13.25 -33.51
N ALA A 648 -6.87 -12.11 -33.25
CA ALA A 648 -6.14 -11.39 -34.28
C ALA A 648 -4.87 -12.13 -34.75
N GLU A 649 -4.15 -12.76 -33.83
CA GLU A 649 -3.03 -13.65 -34.17
C GLU A 649 -3.49 -14.83 -35.02
N TRP A 650 -4.62 -15.45 -34.66
CA TRP A 650 -5.22 -16.53 -35.45
C TRP A 650 -5.59 -16.06 -36.86
N ALA A 651 -6.20 -14.88 -36.99
CA ALA A 651 -6.64 -14.28 -38.25
C ALA A 651 -5.45 -14.01 -39.19
N LYS A 652 -4.36 -13.48 -38.63
CA LYS A 652 -3.10 -13.21 -39.34
C LYS A 652 -2.41 -14.50 -39.82
N ALA A 653 -2.57 -15.60 -39.10
CA ALA A 653 -2.00 -16.91 -39.45
C ALA A 653 -2.77 -17.65 -40.57
N GLN A 654 -3.96 -17.19 -40.98
CA GLN A 654 -4.72 -17.81 -42.05
C GLN A 654 -4.13 -17.51 -43.44
N GLN A 655 -4.40 -18.39 -44.41
CA GLN A 655 -4.09 -18.16 -45.82
C GLN A 655 -5.37 -18.30 -46.66
N PRO A 656 -5.91 -17.20 -47.22
CA PRO A 656 -5.47 -15.80 -47.04
C PRO A 656 -5.69 -15.28 -45.60
N PRO A 657 -4.95 -14.26 -45.16
CA PRO A 657 -5.13 -13.66 -43.83
C PRO A 657 -6.53 -13.03 -43.73
N VAL A 658 -7.17 -13.22 -42.59
CA VAL A 658 -8.49 -12.66 -42.29
C VAL A 658 -8.31 -11.26 -41.72
N ALA A 659 -9.12 -10.31 -42.18
CA ALA A 659 -9.09 -8.94 -41.69
C ALA A 659 -9.62 -8.87 -40.25
N VAL A 660 -9.12 -7.93 -39.44
CA VAL A 660 -9.60 -7.69 -38.08
C VAL A 660 -9.86 -6.21 -37.86
N LEU A 661 -11.07 -5.89 -37.43
CA LEU A 661 -11.47 -4.56 -36.99
C LEU A 661 -11.81 -4.63 -35.51
N PHE A 662 -11.07 -3.88 -34.70
CA PHE A 662 -11.36 -3.76 -33.29
C PHE A 662 -12.38 -2.65 -33.05
N THR A 663 -13.29 -2.86 -32.12
CA THR A 663 -14.08 -1.78 -31.53
C THR A 663 -13.72 -1.62 -30.07
N SER A 664 -13.71 -0.39 -29.57
CA SER A 664 -13.52 -0.15 -28.15
C SER A 664 -14.22 1.13 -27.73
N GLY A 665 -14.68 1.16 -26.48
CA GLY A 665 -15.05 2.41 -25.83
C GLY A 665 -13.85 3.31 -25.54
N HIS A 666 -12.61 2.80 -25.59
CA HIS A 666 -11.39 3.43 -25.08
C HIS A 666 -10.07 3.03 -25.77
N THR A 667 -9.22 4.01 -26.07
CA THR A 667 -7.89 3.81 -26.69
C THR A 667 -6.86 3.04 -25.84
N ARG A 668 -7.12 2.73 -24.56
CA ARG A 668 -6.16 2.03 -23.66
C ARG A 668 -6.39 0.52 -23.56
N ASP A 669 -7.52 -0.01 -23.99
CA ASP A 669 -7.70 -1.47 -24.17
C ASP A 669 -6.65 -2.05 -25.15
N ILE A 670 -6.20 -1.17 -26.06
CA ILE A 670 -5.16 -1.35 -27.07
C ILE A 670 -3.75 -1.49 -26.45
N LEU A 671 -3.51 -0.96 -25.25
CA LEU A 671 -2.15 -0.81 -24.69
C LEU A 671 -1.89 -1.63 -23.42
N SER A 672 -2.92 -2.07 -22.70
CA SER A 672 -2.75 -3.04 -21.59
C SER A 672 -2.47 -4.47 -22.08
N SER A 673 -2.71 -4.73 -23.36
CA SER A 673 -2.25 -5.91 -24.05
C SER A 673 -0.94 -5.52 -24.74
N ASP A 674 0.21 -5.75 -24.08
CA ASP A 674 1.59 -5.38 -24.51
C ASP A 674 2.00 -5.83 -25.94
N HIS A 675 1.08 -6.34 -26.77
CA HIS A 675 1.32 -6.95 -28.09
C HIS A 675 0.57 -6.27 -29.25
N LEU A 676 -0.24 -5.23 -29.01
CA LEU A 676 -1.07 -4.54 -30.04
C LEU A 676 -0.45 -3.25 -30.60
N LEU A 677 0.89 -3.16 -30.72
CA LEU A 677 1.59 -1.98 -31.28
C LEU A 677 2.11 -2.23 -32.71
N GLY A 678 1.29 -2.87 -33.55
CA GLY A 678 1.59 -3.06 -34.98
C GLY A 678 0.94 -2.00 -35.86
N SER A 679 1.59 -1.60 -36.95
CA SER A 679 1.08 -0.67 -37.98
C SER A 679 -0.18 -1.14 -38.74
N ASP A 680 -0.68 -2.35 -38.44
CA ASP A 680 -1.75 -3.04 -39.17
C ASP A 680 -3.08 -3.15 -38.37
N ILE A 681 -3.24 -2.36 -37.29
CA ILE A 681 -4.40 -2.43 -36.41
C ILE A 681 -5.44 -1.39 -36.80
N HIS A 682 -6.63 -1.86 -37.16
CA HIS A 682 -7.79 -1.03 -37.47
C HIS A 682 -8.73 -0.96 -36.27
N LEU A 683 -9.14 0.26 -35.89
CA LEU A 683 -9.93 0.52 -34.69
C LEU A 683 -11.15 1.42 -35.00
N LEU A 684 -12.27 1.10 -34.36
CA LEU A 684 -13.50 1.90 -34.37
C LEU A 684 -13.95 2.24 -32.93
N SER A 685 -13.99 3.54 -32.62
CA SER A 685 -14.37 4.02 -31.28
C SER A 685 -15.88 3.98 -31.05
N LYS A 686 -16.33 3.49 -29.88
CA LYS A 686 -17.72 3.58 -29.42
C LYS A 686 -17.99 4.95 -28.75
N PRO A 687 -19.11 5.64 -29.01
CA PRO A 687 -20.15 5.24 -29.95
C PRO A 687 -19.84 5.61 -31.41
N TYR A 688 -20.22 4.74 -32.36
CA TYR A 688 -19.99 4.90 -33.80
C TYR A 688 -21.29 5.00 -34.60
N SER A 689 -21.25 5.75 -35.71
CA SER A 689 -22.36 5.83 -36.66
C SER A 689 -22.35 4.66 -37.66
N PRO A 690 -23.46 4.40 -38.36
CA PRO A 690 -23.50 3.43 -39.47
C PRO A 690 -22.47 3.76 -40.56
N GLU A 691 -22.30 5.05 -40.85
CA GLU A 691 -21.37 5.55 -41.86
C GLU A 691 -19.91 5.28 -41.45
N ASP A 692 -19.56 5.53 -40.17
CA ASP A 692 -18.22 5.22 -39.64
C ASP A 692 -17.90 3.72 -39.71
N LEU A 693 -18.88 2.89 -39.30
CA LEU A 693 -18.73 1.43 -39.30
C LEU A 693 -18.54 0.90 -40.73
N THR A 694 -19.41 1.30 -41.65
CA THR A 694 -19.34 0.85 -43.05
C THR A 694 -18.08 1.34 -43.76
N GLN A 695 -17.68 2.59 -43.53
CA GLN A 695 -16.43 3.13 -44.07
C GLN A 695 -15.22 2.35 -43.56
N GLN A 696 -15.16 2.05 -42.26
CA GLN A 696 -14.03 1.30 -41.72
C GLN A 696 -14.01 -0.15 -42.16
N VAL A 697 -15.14 -0.86 -42.09
CA VAL A 697 -15.26 -2.24 -42.60
C VAL A 697 -14.77 -2.31 -44.05
N ARG A 698 -15.16 -1.35 -44.89
CA ARG A 698 -14.72 -1.28 -46.29
C ARG A 698 -13.23 -0.98 -46.42
N SER A 699 -12.70 -0.03 -45.65
CA SER A 699 -11.27 0.30 -45.63
C SER A 699 -10.41 -0.91 -45.26
N VAL A 700 -10.81 -1.68 -44.24
CA VAL A 700 -10.08 -2.87 -43.81
C VAL A 700 -10.15 -3.99 -44.86
N LEU A 701 -11.35 -4.27 -45.38
CA LEU A 701 -11.54 -5.32 -46.39
C LEU A 701 -10.78 -5.01 -47.71
N THR A 702 -10.79 -3.75 -48.15
CA THR A 702 -10.07 -3.33 -49.37
C THR A 702 -8.55 -3.30 -49.18
N GLY A 703 -8.07 -2.82 -48.02
CA GLY A 703 -6.64 -2.84 -47.65
C GLY A 703 -6.05 -4.25 -47.62
N ALA A 704 -6.81 -5.24 -47.14
CA ALA A 704 -6.40 -6.65 -47.14
C ALA A 704 -6.31 -7.26 -48.56
N THR A 705 -7.10 -6.77 -49.52
CA THR A 705 -7.01 -7.20 -50.93
C THR A 705 -5.89 -6.56 -51.73
N SER A 706 -5.39 -5.37 -51.35
CA SER A 706 -4.33 -4.64 -52.06
C SER A 706 -2.91 -5.15 -51.77
N SER A 707 -2.73 -6.07 -50.83
CA SER A 707 -1.45 -6.73 -50.53
C SER A 707 -1.19 -7.99 -51.38
N ARG A 708 -2.01 -8.24 -52.41
CA ARG A 708 -1.91 -9.39 -53.33
C ARG A 708 -0.81 -9.28 -54.37
#